data_AF-A0A933TCL9-F1
#
_entry.id   AF-A0A933TCL9-F1
#
_cell.length_a   1.000
_cell.length_b   1.000
_cell.length_c   1.000
_cell.angle_alpha   90.00
_cell.angle_beta   90.00
_cell.angle_gamma   90.00
#
_symmetry.space_group_name_H-M   'P 1'
#
loop_
_entity.id
_entity.type
_entity.pdbx_description
1 polymer ?
#
loop_
_entity_poly.entity_id
_entity_poly.type
_entity_poly.pdbx_seq_one_letter_code
_entity_poly.pdbx_strand_id
1 'polypeptide(L)'
;MYGFMGSIAILGAGRGGNALLSILLGESNIQIIGISDIDPDAPGLKLAKKADIYTCADFKKILDKKPDIVINVTGDDAVKTSVLKYLKRKSPDTAVIDGKSAKLFWDLLEKRRQAKEDVKALLNETKELYRIGVALTSADELEEVLDTLLIETLRTLNVPAGSIALYDEKSDSLTLKASHGFSKNFSQNTQWKRRDGGITDHILSRRIPTIISDIEKNPFADNRILIKEGIKSIIAVPLFANDHITGILYLDDFKPRTWTEREIEFITLLGIQAAYAIEKFRLIEAISETKNYLRNVLDNSADIIVTTDTKGRVVEFNKGASRILGYSREEVTGKKAEKFWVQPEERHEILRMLESAGYVSNYETQLTAKDGRVVDVSLTLSYILSSKKGILGTVGISKDITEKKKLERAVEERNLELRELNEKLEEKVIERTRDLEKANRELERSGRLKSQFIATMSHELRTPLNSILGFSELLMDEVFGTLTEKQKRHVTNIHNSGSHLLQLINNILDIAKIESGKMELHYEGFSVHQAVSEVETVIRPLADKKRQDLITKIGEGVALIKADKVKFKQILYNLVSNAVKFTPEGGNIFIEMNLTGEGDAYFAKHKDICVKKDSCLRLSVIDTGIGIKREDHEKIFSEFEQVDSSFSRRYEGTGLGLALTKKLVELHGGEIFVESEEGKGSKFTVVVPLFDVSAVEKEAMPMEPAMKKFEYSLDMPKKRRGEAPLILVAEDDPSTSEILTLHLAQGGYRVAHVYNGDVAISRIRELKPFAVLLDVMMPGKDGWEILQEIKSDPELKDIPVIMSSVVDNLELGFALGATDYLVKPVDRISLLKKLSDLSFSTKKGRRSINILCIDDHVEVLELLTSILEPSGYNVISADSGKKGIEKALTYKPDLIILDLMMPEVDGFEVTQTLKSNSLTMDIPILILTAKDLTVDDRLRLAGRVETFMQKSHFTKEDLLLQIRDLETTYPNRAGLLDEVSGLFDHSYFQIRLAQEVSRAERYKNTFSLIMLDLDNFTEYIKIHGIHRANVVIKKIAEFLRKTMRGSDTVVRYGIDEFALILTNTIKPPAEAVAKRLLSYIDSYPFYGEEVMSNGKITVSVSVINYPRDASSPEELIFKAHQLLRKAKSEGGARLEVYGQ
;
A
#
# COMPACT_ATOMS: atom_id res chain seq x y z
N MET A 1 44.81 -51.86 15.54
CA MET A 1 45.72 -52.93 16.05
C MET A 1 47.14 -52.45 15.85
N TYR A 2 47.77 -51.98 16.94
CA TYR A 2 49.18 -51.61 16.99
C TYR A 2 50.07 -52.85 16.86
N GLY A 3 51.28 -52.66 16.34
CA GLY A 3 52.24 -53.68 15.86
C GLY A 3 52.30 -54.99 16.65
N PHE A 4 51.73 -56.03 16.07
CA PHE A 4 51.96 -57.41 16.50
C PHE A 4 53.16 -57.95 15.70
N MET A 5 54.33 -58.00 16.33
CA MET A 5 55.51 -58.68 15.79
C MET A 5 55.49 -60.12 16.34
N GLY A 6 54.61 -60.94 15.76
CA GLY A 6 54.35 -62.30 16.23
C GLY A 6 54.86 -63.34 15.24
N SER A 7 55.40 -64.43 15.76
CA SER A 7 55.77 -65.63 15.02
C SER A 7 54.53 -66.46 14.66
N ILE A 8 54.33 -66.72 13.36
CA ILE A 8 53.16 -67.43 12.84
C ILE A 8 53.57 -68.78 12.27
N ALA A 9 52.85 -69.82 12.67
CA ALA A 9 52.89 -71.14 12.06
C ALA A 9 51.61 -71.41 11.26
N ILE A 10 51.73 -71.93 10.04
CA ILE A 10 50.59 -72.26 9.18
C ILE A 10 50.45 -73.78 9.06
N LEU A 11 49.28 -74.33 9.39
CA LEU A 11 49.00 -75.76 9.28
C LEU A 11 48.04 -75.99 8.12
N GLY A 12 48.47 -76.74 7.12
CA GLY A 12 47.83 -76.88 5.82
C GLY A 12 48.46 -75.95 4.79
N ALA A 13 49.04 -76.51 3.74
CA ALA A 13 49.71 -75.85 2.64
C ALA A 13 49.02 -76.10 1.28
N GLY A 14 47.80 -76.61 1.28
CA GLY A 14 46.92 -76.65 0.10
C GLY A 14 46.62 -75.26 -0.49
N ARG A 15 45.57 -75.14 -1.32
CA ARG A 15 45.25 -73.85 -1.99
C ARG A 15 45.05 -72.69 -1.00
N GLY A 16 44.35 -72.93 0.10
CA GLY A 16 44.13 -71.93 1.15
C GLY A 16 45.42 -71.51 1.88
N GLY A 17 46.29 -72.47 2.20
CA GLY A 17 47.58 -72.20 2.83
C GLY A 17 48.56 -71.46 1.91
N ASN A 18 48.61 -71.82 0.63
CA ASN A 18 49.42 -71.12 -0.38
C ASN A 18 48.99 -69.65 -0.53
N ALA A 19 47.69 -69.42 -0.62
CA ALA A 19 47.15 -68.08 -0.78
C ALA A 19 47.46 -67.24 0.48
N LEU A 20 47.23 -67.78 1.68
CA LEU A 20 47.53 -67.11 2.95
C LEU A 20 49.03 -66.76 3.06
N LEU A 21 49.90 -67.71 2.69
CA LEU A 21 51.34 -67.50 2.69
C LEU A 21 51.75 -66.34 1.76
N SER A 22 51.17 -66.25 0.56
CA SER A 22 51.50 -65.20 -0.41
C SER A 22 51.17 -63.79 0.09
N ILE A 23 50.09 -63.63 0.87
CA ILE A 23 49.71 -62.35 1.45
C ILE A 23 50.65 -62.00 2.61
N LEU A 24 50.92 -62.96 3.50
CA LEU A 24 51.74 -62.72 4.69
C LEU A 24 53.21 -62.42 4.36
N LEU A 25 53.74 -62.95 3.25
CA LEU A 25 55.07 -62.62 2.75
C LEU A 25 55.23 -61.14 2.34
N GLY A 26 54.13 -60.44 2.03
CA GLY A 26 54.15 -59.02 1.68
C GLY A 26 54.15 -58.06 2.88
N GLU A 27 54.02 -58.57 4.10
CA GLU A 27 53.92 -57.78 5.33
C GLU A 27 55.24 -57.82 6.11
N SER A 28 55.93 -56.68 6.23
CA SER A 28 57.26 -56.57 6.86
C SER A 28 57.31 -56.88 8.36
N ASN A 29 56.16 -56.97 9.03
CA ASN A 29 56.06 -57.05 10.49
C ASN A 29 55.64 -58.43 11.00
N ILE A 30 55.52 -59.44 10.12
CA ILE A 30 55.08 -60.80 10.45
C ILE A 30 56.20 -61.78 10.14
N GLN A 31 56.58 -62.62 11.11
CA GLN A 31 57.57 -63.66 10.90
C GLN A 31 56.89 -65.02 10.76
N ILE A 32 57.05 -65.67 9.61
CA ILE A 32 56.48 -67.00 9.36
C ILE A 32 57.52 -68.06 9.73
N ILE A 33 57.30 -68.78 10.84
CA ILE A 33 58.29 -69.70 11.39
C ILE A 33 58.22 -71.12 10.81
N GLY A 34 57.12 -71.44 10.12
CA GLY A 34 57.00 -72.65 9.33
C GLY A 34 55.60 -72.92 8.80
N ILE A 35 55.54 -73.77 7.78
CA ILE A 35 54.30 -74.29 7.21
C ILE A 35 54.35 -75.82 7.12
N SER A 36 53.28 -76.52 7.46
CA SER A 36 53.21 -77.99 7.34
C SER A 36 52.04 -78.45 6.51
N ASP A 37 52.25 -79.52 5.74
CA ASP A 37 51.19 -80.30 5.11
C ASP A 37 51.63 -81.76 4.98
N ILE A 38 50.67 -82.68 5.06
CA ILE A 38 50.90 -84.12 4.88
C ILE A 38 51.17 -84.43 3.40
N ASP A 39 50.59 -83.65 2.48
CA ASP A 39 50.88 -83.74 1.05
C ASP A 39 52.22 -83.05 0.72
N PRO A 40 53.27 -83.78 0.32
CA PRO A 40 54.57 -83.20 0.00
C PRO A 40 54.55 -82.32 -1.25
N ASP A 41 53.51 -82.43 -2.10
CA ASP A 41 53.36 -81.68 -3.35
C ASP A 41 52.50 -80.41 -3.22
N ALA A 42 51.99 -80.13 -2.02
CA ALA A 42 51.10 -79.01 -1.77
C ALA A 42 51.71 -77.66 -2.22
N PRO A 43 50.93 -76.77 -2.90
CA PRO A 43 51.45 -75.56 -3.53
C PRO A 43 52.08 -74.58 -2.53
N GLY A 44 51.55 -74.51 -1.31
CA GLY A 44 52.09 -73.65 -0.25
C GLY A 44 53.45 -74.11 0.26
N LEU A 45 53.77 -75.41 0.21
CA LEU A 45 55.11 -75.90 0.54
C LEU A 45 56.13 -75.48 -0.54
N LYS A 46 55.72 -75.45 -1.81
CA LYS A 46 56.58 -74.98 -2.92
C LYS A 46 56.88 -73.48 -2.79
N LEU A 47 55.88 -72.68 -2.44
CA LEU A 47 56.05 -71.24 -2.20
C LEU A 47 56.91 -70.97 -0.95
N ALA A 48 56.69 -71.72 0.14
CA ALA A 48 57.49 -71.58 1.36
C ALA A 48 58.96 -71.91 1.16
N LYS A 49 59.27 -72.97 0.40
CA LYS A 49 60.67 -73.30 0.05
C LYS A 49 61.36 -72.20 -0.77
N LYS A 50 60.62 -71.53 -1.67
CA LYS A 50 61.15 -70.37 -2.42
C LYS A 50 61.41 -69.15 -1.55
N ALA A 51 60.64 -69.00 -0.47
CA ALA A 51 60.77 -67.90 0.49
C ALA A 51 61.64 -68.24 1.71
N ASP A 52 62.38 -69.35 1.68
CA ASP A 52 63.24 -69.86 2.77
C ASP A 52 62.51 -70.07 4.11
N ILE A 53 61.25 -70.51 4.06
CA ILE A 53 60.43 -70.80 5.24
C ILE A 53 60.50 -72.31 5.55
N TYR A 54 60.67 -72.65 6.82
CA TYR A 54 60.77 -74.03 7.28
C TYR A 54 59.49 -74.85 6.96
N THR A 55 59.66 -76.00 6.30
CA THR A 55 58.55 -76.90 5.91
C THR A 55 58.68 -78.29 6.51
N CYS A 56 57.59 -78.91 6.97
CA CYS A 56 57.61 -80.31 7.39
C CYS A 56 56.25 -81.01 7.25
N ALA A 57 56.25 -82.35 7.22
CA ALA A 57 55.00 -83.13 7.18
C ALA A 57 54.31 -83.25 8.55
N ASP A 58 55.09 -83.41 9.62
CA ASP A 58 54.57 -83.48 10.99
C ASP A 58 54.51 -82.08 11.62
N PHE A 59 53.30 -81.53 11.72
CA PHE A 59 53.07 -80.19 12.28
C PHE A 59 53.62 -80.01 13.70
N LYS A 60 53.75 -81.08 14.50
CA LYS A 60 54.30 -81.01 15.87
C LYS A 60 55.71 -80.43 15.90
N LYS A 61 56.51 -80.65 14.85
CA LYS A 61 57.87 -80.10 14.73
C LYS A 61 57.88 -78.58 14.56
N ILE A 62 56.85 -77.99 13.96
CA ILE A 62 56.69 -76.53 13.88
C ILE A 62 56.18 -75.99 15.22
N LEU A 63 55.25 -76.70 15.86
CA LEU A 63 54.72 -76.30 17.16
C LEU A 63 55.79 -76.30 18.26
N ASP A 64 56.78 -77.20 18.19
CA ASP A 64 57.92 -77.20 19.12
C ASP A 64 58.79 -75.93 19.02
N LYS A 65 58.70 -75.18 17.92
CA LYS A 65 59.35 -73.85 17.80
C LYS A 65 58.60 -72.72 18.53
N LYS A 66 57.50 -73.04 19.22
CA LYS A 66 56.68 -72.12 20.02
C LYS A 66 56.20 -70.87 19.24
N PRO A 67 55.38 -71.04 18.19
CA PRO A 67 54.72 -69.89 17.54
C PRO A 67 53.84 -69.12 18.54
N ASP A 68 53.74 -67.81 18.32
CA ASP A 68 52.76 -66.96 19.01
C ASP A 68 51.35 -67.25 18.47
N ILE A 69 51.22 -67.49 17.16
CA ILE A 69 49.95 -67.78 16.50
C ILE A 69 50.08 -69.00 15.59
N VAL A 70 49.14 -69.93 15.70
CA VAL A 70 48.97 -71.07 14.80
C VAL A 70 47.71 -70.84 13.98
N ILE A 71 47.85 -70.75 12.66
CA ILE A 71 46.73 -70.66 11.74
C ILE A 71 46.52 -72.04 11.12
N ASN A 72 45.46 -72.73 11.55
CA ASN A 72 45.05 -74.00 10.99
C ASN A 72 44.08 -73.76 9.84
N VAL A 73 44.50 -74.10 8.62
CA VAL A 73 43.72 -74.00 7.38
C VAL A 73 43.43 -75.38 6.78
N THR A 74 43.68 -76.46 7.52
CA THR A 74 43.39 -77.84 7.07
C THR A 74 41.89 -78.14 6.99
N GLY A 75 41.08 -77.48 7.84
CA GLY A 75 39.64 -77.75 7.93
C GLY A 75 39.28 -79.11 8.56
N ASP A 76 40.27 -79.84 9.08
CA ASP A 76 40.10 -81.16 9.69
C ASP A 76 40.00 -81.04 11.22
N ASP A 77 38.85 -81.45 11.78
CA ASP A 77 38.56 -81.42 13.22
C ASP A 77 39.45 -82.37 14.03
N ALA A 78 39.96 -83.45 13.42
CA ALA A 78 40.91 -84.35 14.08
C ALA A 78 42.28 -83.69 14.23
N VAL A 79 42.73 -82.93 13.21
CA VAL A 79 43.97 -82.13 13.26
C VAL A 79 43.82 -81.01 14.28
N LYS A 80 42.70 -80.28 14.27
CA LYS A 80 42.37 -79.24 15.27
C LYS A 80 42.45 -79.77 16.70
N THR A 81 41.78 -80.89 16.96
CA THR A 81 41.77 -81.51 18.30
C THR A 81 43.19 -81.93 18.73
N SER A 82 43.98 -82.45 17.78
CA SER A 82 45.37 -82.83 18.01
C SER A 82 46.28 -81.64 18.31
N VAL A 83 46.12 -80.52 17.60
CA VAL A 83 46.87 -79.26 17.82
C VAL A 83 46.52 -78.67 19.18
N LEU A 84 45.24 -78.56 19.53
CA LEU A 84 44.80 -78.04 20.83
C LEU A 84 45.30 -78.89 22.00
N LYS A 85 45.25 -80.22 21.87
CA LYS A 85 45.79 -81.14 22.89
C LYS A 85 47.31 -81.04 23.02
N TYR A 86 48.02 -80.84 21.91
CA TYR A 86 49.48 -80.68 21.91
C TYR A 86 49.90 -79.36 22.57
N LEU A 87 49.25 -78.24 22.22
CA LEU A 87 49.55 -76.91 22.75
C LEU A 87 49.19 -76.80 24.24
N LYS A 88 48.05 -77.35 24.69
CA LYS A 88 47.69 -77.39 26.12
C LYS A 88 48.77 -78.02 27.01
N ARG A 89 49.56 -78.95 26.49
CA ARG A 89 50.60 -79.65 27.25
C ARG A 89 51.97 -78.96 27.21
N LYS A 90 52.30 -78.27 26.11
CA LYS A 90 53.66 -77.76 25.87
C LYS A 90 53.79 -76.23 25.73
N SER A 91 52.76 -75.56 25.24
CA SER A 91 52.76 -74.12 24.94
C SER A 91 51.33 -73.55 25.09
N PRO A 92 50.83 -73.34 26.32
CA PRO A 92 49.45 -72.92 26.57
C PRO A 92 49.12 -71.50 26.09
N ASP A 93 50.12 -70.65 25.90
CA ASP A 93 49.95 -69.23 25.53
C ASP A 93 49.83 -68.99 24.00
N THR A 94 50.02 -70.03 23.17
CA THR A 94 49.91 -69.92 21.71
C THR A 94 48.46 -69.78 21.26
N ALA A 95 48.14 -68.71 20.52
CA ALA A 95 46.80 -68.50 19.97
C ALA A 95 46.55 -69.39 18.75
N VAL A 96 45.40 -70.06 18.67
CA VAL A 96 45.03 -70.90 17.52
C VAL A 96 43.86 -70.28 16.77
N ILE A 97 44.07 -69.99 15.48
CA ILE A 97 43.05 -69.51 14.55
C ILE A 97 42.69 -70.67 13.62
N ASP A 98 41.42 -71.10 13.63
CA ASP A 98 40.97 -72.28 12.88
C ASP A 98 39.67 -72.02 12.10
N GLY A 99 39.45 -72.79 11.04
CA GLY A 99 38.21 -72.88 10.28
C GLY A 99 37.65 -71.52 9.87
N LYS A 100 36.46 -71.18 10.39
CA LYS A 100 35.76 -69.92 10.08
C LYS A 100 36.55 -68.66 10.46
N SER A 101 37.36 -68.70 11.53
CA SER A 101 38.16 -67.55 11.96
C SER A 101 39.35 -67.31 11.03
N ALA A 102 39.94 -68.36 10.46
CA ALA A 102 40.99 -68.23 9.45
C ALA A 102 40.44 -67.65 8.14
N LYS A 103 39.22 -68.04 7.75
CA LYS A 103 38.51 -67.44 6.60
C LYS A 103 38.17 -65.97 6.83
N LEU A 104 37.72 -65.59 8.02
CA LEU A 104 37.46 -64.18 8.34
C LEU A 104 38.75 -63.35 8.30
N PHE A 105 39.87 -63.89 8.78
CA PHE A 105 41.18 -63.24 8.69
C PHE A 105 41.63 -63.05 7.25
N TRP A 106 41.39 -64.04 6.38
CA TRP A 106 41.60 -63.95 4.94
C TRP A 106 40.80 -62.80 4.31
N ASP A 107 39.48 -62.77 4.53
CA ASP A 107 38.59 -61.75 3.95
C ASP A 107 39.00 -60.33 4.38
N LEU A 108 39.50 -60.16 5.61
CA LEU A 108 40.00 -58.88 6.12
C LEU A 108 41.29 -58.43 5.44
N LEU A 109 42.23 -59.34 5.19
CA LEU A 109 43.48 -59.02 4.51
C LEU A 109 43.26 -58.66 3.04
N GLU A 110 42.37 -59.39 2.36
CA GLU A 110 42.02 -59.14 0.97
C GLU A 110 41.32 -57.79 0.80
N LYS A 111 40.36 -57.46 1.68
CA LYS A 111 39.74 -56.13 1.73
C LYS A 111 40.76 -55.01 1.94
N ARG A 112 41.76 -55.21 2.79
CA ARG A 112 42.80 -54.22 3.05
C ARG A 112 43.72 -54.00 1.84
N ARG A 113 44.03 -55.06 1.08
CA ARG A 113 44.82 -54.97 -0.15
C ARG A 113 44.09 -54.15 -1.21
N GLN A 114 42.81 -54.43 -1.42
CA GLN A 114 41.97 -53.68 -2.36
C GLN A 114 41.90 -52.20 -2.00
N ALA A 115 41.67 -51.88 -0.71
CA ALA A 115 41.64 -50.50 -0.25
C ALA A 115 42.96 -49.73 -0.50
N LYS A 116 44.12 -50.40 -0.42
CA LYS A 116 45.42 -49.78 -0.74
C LYS A 116 45.56 -49.47 -2.23
N GLU A 117 45.08 -50.34 -3.10
CA GLU A 117 45.10 -50.13 -4.56
C GLU A 117 44.19 -48.96 -4.95
N ASP A 118 43.00 -48.89 -4.37
CA ASP A 118 42.04 -47.80 -4.61
C ASP A 118 42.61 -46.44 -4.15
N VAL A 119 43.25 -46.38 -2.97
CA VAL A 119 43.92 -45.16 -2.48
C VAL A 119 45.06 -44.72 -3.39
N LYS A 120 45.83 -45.66 -3.96
CA LYS A 120 46.93 -45.33 -4.88
C LYS A 120 46.42 -44.78 -6.22
N ALA A 121 45.30 -45.30 -6.72
CA ALA A 121 44.63 -44.76 -7.90
C ALA A 121 44.14 -43.34 -7.65
N LEU A 122 43.45 -43.10 -6.53
CA LEU A 122 42.96 -41.78 -6.13
C LEU A 122 44.10 -40.75 -5.95
N LEU A 123 45.25 -41.19 -5.43
CA LEU A 123 46.42 -40.33 -5.25
C LEU A 123 47.02 -39.83 -6.59
N ASN A 124 47.01 -40.68 -7.61
CA ASN A 124 47.50 -40.28 -8.94
C ASN A 124 46.55 -39.29 -9.60
N GLU A 125 45.24 -39.53 -9.50
CA GLU A 125 44.21 -38.63 -10.01
C GLU A 125 44.28 -37.23 -9.37
N THR A 126 44.44 -37.18 -8.04
CA THR A 126 44.59 -35.91 -7.31
C THR A 126 45.88 -35.16 -7.65
N LYS A 127 46.97 -35.85 -7.99
CA LYS A 127 48.23 -35.20 -8.43
C LYS A 127 48.10 -34.51 -9.79
N GLU A 128 47.38 -35.12 -10.72
CA GLU A 128 47.17 -34.51 -12.05
C GLU A 128 46.23 -33.30 -11.96
N LEU A 129 45.17 -33.39 -11.15
CA LEU A 129 44.31 -32.22 -10.85
C LEU A 129 45.10 -31.07 -10.21
N TYR A 130 46.03 -31.38 -9.31
CA TYR A 130 46.89 -30.37 -8.69
C TYR A 130 47.78 -29.64 -9.71
N ARG A 131 48.37 -30.35 -10.68
CA ARG A 131 49.19 -29.74 -11.74
C ARG A 131 48.39 -28.78 -12.62
N ILE A 132 47.16 -29.17 -12.99
CA ILE A 132 46.25 -28.30 -13.74
C ILE A 132 45.89 -27.07 -12.92
N GLY A 133 45.63 -27.25 -11.62
CA GLY A 133 45.42 -26.15 -10.67
C GLY A 133 46.58 -25.15 -10.62
N VAL A 134 47.83 -25.62 -10.70
CA VAL A 134 49.01 -24.73 -10.74
C VAL A 134 49.06 -23.95 -12.05
N ALA A 135 48.86 -24.60 -13.21
CA ALA A 135 48.85 -23.93 -14.51
C ALA A 135 47.79 -22.81 -14.58
N LEU A 136 46.61 -23.04 -13.98
CA LEU A 136 45.53 -22.05 -13.87
C LEU A 136 45.90 -20.80 -13.06
N THR A 137 46.86 -20.91 -12.15
CA THR A 137 47.28 -19.78 -11.30
C THR A 137 48.37 -18.91 -11.92
N SER A 138 49.18 -19.46 -12.84
CA SER A 138 50.39 -18.79 -13.34
C SER A 138 50.29 -18.24 -14.76
N ALA A 139 49.25 -18.57 -15.53
CA ALA A 139 49.12 -18.11 -16.90
C ALA A 139 48.56 -16.69 -17.01
N ASP A 140 49.07 -15.93 -17.97
CA ASP A 140 48.65 -14.56 -18.29
C ASP A 140 47.61 -14.51 -19.41
N GLU A 141 47.46 -15.59 -20.19
CA GLU A 141 46.54 -15.69 -21.32
C GLU A 141 45.63 -16.93 -21.20
N LEU A 142 44.34 -16.76 -21.51
CA LEU A 142 43.35 -17.83 -21.45
C LEU A 142 43.67 -18.98 -22.44
N GLU A 143 44.19 -18.66 -23.61
CA GLU A 143 44.45 -19.63 -24.67
C GLU A 143 45.53 -20.64 -24.26
N GLU A 144 46.61 -20.17 -23.62
CA GLU A 144 47.69 -21.03 -23.09
C GLU A 144 47.18 -22.04 -22.05
N VAL A 145 46.26 -21.61 -21.18
CA VAL A 145 45.64 -22.48 -20.17
C VAL A 145 44.76 -23.55 -20.82
N LEU A 146 43.91 -23.15 -21.77
CA LEU A 146 42.99 -24.06 -22.43
C LEU A 146 43.75 -25.09 -23.29
N ASP A 147 44.80 -24.67 -23.99
CA ASP A 147 45.66 -25.58 -24.75
C ASP A 147 46.38 -26.58 -23.84
N THR A 148 46.95 -26.11 -22.72
CA THR A 148 47.63 -27.00 -21.75
C THR A 148 46.66 -28.02 -21.17
N LEU A 149 45.47 -27.57 -20.76
CA LEU A 149 44.42 -28.46 -20.22
C LEU A 149 44.01 -29.50 -21.25
N LEU A 150 43.79 -29.08 -22.49
CA LEU A 150 43.39 -29.98 -23.58
C LEU A 150 44.47 -31.04 -23.87
N ILE A 151 45.73 -30.64 -24.00
CA ILE A 151 46.84 -31.56 -24.31
C ILE A 151 47.01 -32.62 -23.21
N GLU A 152 46.97 -32.22 -21.93
CA GLU A 152 47.11 -33.16 -20.82
C GLU A 152 45.89 -34.10 -20.70
N THR A 153 44.69 -33.60 -21.02
CA THR A 153 43.47 -34.42 -21.10
C THR A 153 43.63 -35.53 -22.13
N LEU A 154 44.05 -35.17 -23.35
CA LEU A 154 44.25 -36.11 -24.45
C LEU A 154 45.29 -37.18 -24.12
N ARG A 155 46.39 -36.76 -23.48
CA ARG A 155 47.46 -37.66 -23.05
C ARG A 155 47.00 -38.66 -22.00
N THR A 156 46.24 -38.18 -21.00
CA THR A 156 45.78 -39.00 -19.87
C THR A 156 44.76 -40.05 -20.30
N LEU A 157 43.82 -39.66 -21.16
CA LEU A 157 42.78 -40.55 -21.67
C LEU A 157 43.21 -41.36 -22.90
N ASN A 158 44.43 -41.12 -23.40
CA ASN A 158 44.96 -41.72 -24.62
C ASN A 158 43.97 -41.57 -25.80
N VAL A 159 43.63 -40.31 -26.09
CA VAL A 159 42.70 -39.90 -27.16
C VAL A 159 43.48 -39.09 -28.19
N PRO A 160 43.30 -39.32 -29.50
CA PRO A 160 44.18 -38.76 -30.51
C PRO A 160 43.93 -37.28 -30.83
N ALA A 161 42.71 -36.77 -30.62
CA ALA A 161 42.35 -35.39 -30.94
C ALA A 161 41.28 -34.82 -29.99
N GLY A 162 41.21 -33.49 -29.91
CA GLY A 162 40.20 -32.79 -29.13
C GLY A 162 40.26 -31.28 -29.29
N SER A 163 39.19 -30.59 -28.91
CA SER A 163 39.07 -29.13 -29.01
C SER A 163 38.25 -28.51 -27.88
N ILE A 164 38.46 -27.22 -27.62
CA ILE A 164 37.65 -26.41 -26.72
C ILE A 164 37.09 -25.23 -27.50
N ALA A 165 35.78 -25.04 -27.44
CA ALA A 165 35.07 -23.95 -28.08
C ALA A 165 34.28 -23.13 -27.05
N LEU A 166 34.42 -21.81 -27.07
CA LEU A 166 33.65 -20.91 -26.22
C LEU A 166 32.31 -20.57 -26.87
N TYR A 167 31.25 -20.54 -26.08
CA TYR A 167 29.90 -20.23 -26.54
C TYR A 167 29.51 -18.82 -26.15
N ASP A 168 29.09 -18.02 -27.14
CA ASP A 168 28.49 -16.71 -26.92
C ASP A 168 26.98 -16.77 -27.13
N GLU A 169 26.24 -16.72 -26.01
CA GLU A 169 24.77 -16.74 -25.98
C GLU A 169 24.15 -15.58 -26.77
N LYS A 170 24.81 -14.42 -26.86
CA LYS A 170 24.24 -13.26 -27.57
C LYS A 170 24.26 -13.43 -29.08
N SER A 171 25.31 -14.06 -29.61
CA SER A 171 25.47 -14.29 -31.05
C SER A 171 25.05 -15.68 -31.51
N ASP A 172 24.64 -16.55 -30.57
CA ASP A 172 24.34 -17.99 -30.76
C ASP A 172 25.43 -18.70 -31.58
N SER A 173 26.69 -18.43 -31.21
CA SER A 173 27.86 -18.91 -31.94
C SER A 173 28.94 -19.45 -31.02
N LEU A 174 29.72 -20.40 -31.53
CA LEU A 174 30.87 -20.98 -30.86
C LEU A 174 32.15 -20.58 -31.57
N THR A 175 33.17 -20.26 -30.78
CA THR A 175 34.50 -19.89 -31.25
C THR A 175 35.53 -20.88 -30.74
N LEU A 176 36.29 -21.49 -31.65
CA LEU A 176 37.38 -22.41 -31.31
C LEU A 176 38.50 -21.63 -30.60
N LYS A 177 38.89 -22.10 -29.41
CA LYS A 177 39.97 -21.48 -28.62
C LYS A 177 41.18 -22.38 -28.39
N ALA A 178 40.98 -23.69 -28.38
CA ALA A 178 42.06 -24.67 -28.30
C ALA A 178 41.74 -25.85 -29.21
N SER A 179 42.74 -26.40 -29.89
CA SER A 179 42.57 -27.59 -30.73
C SER A 179 43.87 -28.37 -30.86
N HIS A 180 43.80 -29.70 -30.75
CA HIS A 180 44.96 -30.57 -30.87
C HIS A 180 44.60 -31.87 -31.60
N GLY A 181 45.52 -32.40 -32.40
CA GLY A 181 45.34 -33.67 -33.13
C GLY A 181 44.54 -33.60 -34.44
N PHE A 182 44.16 -32.40 -34.91
CA PHE A 182 43.43 -32.20 -36.16
C PHE A 182 44.28 -31.66 -37.32
N SER A 183 43.73 -31.71 -38.53
CA SER A 183 44.29 -31.18 -39.77
C SER A 183 44.32 -29.64 -39.76
N LYS A 184 45.24 -29.06 -40.55
CA LYS A 184 45.34 -27.59 -40.69
C LYS A 184 44.05 -26.94 -41.22
N ASN A 185 43.22 -27.68 -41.96
CA ASN A 185 41.94 -27.18 -42.46
C ASN A 185 40.89 -27.05 -41.34
N PHE A 186 40.94 -27.91 -40.31
CA PHE A 186 40.06 -27.84 -39.16
C PHE A 186 40.38 -26.61 -38.30
N SER A 187 41.67 -26.38 -38.02
CA SER A 187 42.13 -25.23 -37.22
C SER A 187 41.89 -23.86 -37.87
N GLN A 188 41.64 -23.80 -39.18
CA GLN A 188 41.30 -22.56 -39.89
C GLN A 188 39.83 -22.15 -39.74
N ASN A 189 38.95 -23.07 -39.35
CA ASN A 189 37.52 -22.78 -39.19
C ASN A 189 37.21 -22.42 -37.73
N THR A 190 37.45 -21.17 -37.37
CA THR A 190 37.52 -20.72 -35.98
C THR A 190 36.17 -20.37 -35.34
N GLN A 191 35.07 -20.30 -36.11
CA GLN A 191 33.75 -19.94 -35.58
C GLN A 191 32.62 -20.63 -36.34
N TRP A 192 31.60 -21.13 -35.61
CA TRP A 192 30.38 -21.69 -36.20
C TRP A 192 29.15 -21.31 -35.37
N LYS A 193 27.99 -21.23 -36.03
CA LYS A 193 26.71 -21.02 -35.35
C LYS A 193 26.06 -22.32 -34.92
N ARG A 194 25.27 -22.26 -33.85
CA ARG A 194 24.38 -23.35 -33.47
C ARG A 194 23.37 -23.60 -34.60
N ARG A 195 23.08 -24.88 -34.86
CA ARG A 195 22.08 -25.31 -35.86
C ARG A 195 21.02 -26.13 -35.14
N ASP A 196 19.76 -25.76 -35.31
CA ASP A 196 18.63 -26.45 -34.69
C ASP A 196 18.62 -27.93 -35.10
N GLY A 197 18.57 -28.83 -34.11
CA GLY A 197 18.64 -30.28 -34.32
C GLY A 197 20.02 -30.83 -34.68
N GLY A 198 21.07 -30.00 -34.69
CA GLY A 198 22.47 -30.43 -34.89
C GLY A 198 23.15 -30.91 -33.60
N ILE A 199 24.35 -31.49 -33.73
CA ILE A 199 25.14 -32.01 -32.59
C ILE A 199 25.35 -30.94 -31.50
N THR A 200 25.69 -29.71 -31.89
CA THR A 200 25.89 -28.60 -30.94
C THR A 200 24.62 -28.22 -30.18
N ASP A 201 23.48 -28.19 -30.86
CA ASP A 201 22.18 -27.88 -30.22
C ASP A 201 21.77 -28.99 -29.24
N HIS A 202 22.04 -30.25 -29.59
CA HIS A 202 21.81 -31.39 -28.70
C HIS A 202 22.69 -31.36 -27.44
N ILE A 203 23.96 -30.95 -27.57
CA ILE A 203 24.87 -30.80 -26.43
C ILE A 203 24.41 -29.67 -25.50
N LEU A 204 24.08 -28.50 -26.06
CA LEU A 204 23.68 -27.32 -25.28
C LEU A 204 22.32 -27.48 -24.60
N SER A 205 21.35 -28.13 -25.27
CA SER A 205 19.99 -28.32 -24.73
C SER A 205 19.92 -29.33 -23.59
N ARG A 206 20.70 -30.42 -23.66
CA ARG A 206 20.67 -31.49 -22.64
C ARG A 206 21.43 -31.17 -21.37
N ARG A 207 22.41 -30.26 -21.44
CA ARG A 207 23.24 -29.85 -20.29
C ARG A 207 24.00 -30.99 -19.58
N ILE A 208 24.22 -32.12 -20.24
CA ILE A 208 24.97 -33.27 -19.74
C ILE A 208 25.99 -33.75 -20.78
N PRO A 209 27.06 -34.46 -20.39
CA PRO A 209 28.00 -35.05 -21.33
C PRO A 209 27.30 -35.87 -22.41
N THR A 210 27.59 -35.55 -23.67
CA THR A 210 27.01 -36.24 -24.83
C THR A 210 28.05 -37.17 -25.42
N ILE A 211 27.70 -38.46 -25.52
CA ILE A 211 28.60 -39.52 -25.96
C ILE A 211 28.09 -40.08 -27.28
N ILE A 212 28.96 -40.09 -28.28
CA ILE A 212 28.71 -40.67 -29.60
C ILE A 212 29.81 -41.71 -29.83
N SER A 213 29.47 -42.99 -29.62
CA SER A 213 30.43 -44.10 -29.77
C SER A 213 30.80 -44.38 -31.22
N ASP A 214 29.89 -44.07 -32.15
CA ASP A 214 30.05 -44.22 -33.59
C ASP A 214 29.17 -43.20 -34.32
N ILE A 215 29.77 -42.19 -34.94
CA ILE A 215 29.08 -41.10 -35.65
C ILE A 215 28.25 -41.64 -36.82
N GLU A 216 28.73 -42.69 -37.50
CA GLU A 216 28.06 -43.22 -38.72
C GLU A 216 26.76 -43.95 -38.40
N LYS A 217 26.55 -44.35 -37.14
CA LYS A 217 25.35 -45.06 -36.67
C LYS A 217 24.34 -44.14 -35.97
N ASN A 218 24.61 -42.83 -35.87
CA ASN A 218 23.82 -41.90 -35.08
C ASN A 218 23.07 -40.89 -35.99
N PRO A 219 21.79 -40.55 -35.73
CA PRO A 219 20.96 -39.69 -36.59
C PRO A 219 21.44 -38.23 -36.81
N PHE A 220 22.47 -37.75 -36.13
CA PHE A 220 22.99 -36.37 -36.30
C PHE A 220 24.05 -36.23 -37.42
N ALA A 221 24.01 -37.11 -38.41
CA ALA A 221 25.06 -37.37 -39.40
C ALA A 221 25.37 -36.25 -40.41
N ASP A 222 24.69 -35.11 -40.40
CA ASP A 222 24.90 -34.05 -41.41
C ASP A 222 25.99 -33.03 -41.02
N ASN A 223 27.07 -33.50 -40.39
CA ASN A 223 28.23 -32.66 -40.08
C ASN A 223 29.43 -33.05 -40.95
N ARG A 224 29.38 -32.60 -42.22
CA ARG A 224 30.39 -32.86 -43.26
C ARG A 224 31.82 -32.54 -42.83
N ILE A 225 32.02 -31.65 -41.86
CA ILE A 225 33.34 -31.26 -41.33
C ILE A 225 33.95 -32.39 -40.49
N LEU A 226 33.19 -32.94 -39.53
CA LEU A 226 33.66 -34.02 -38.66
C LEU A 226 33.92 -35.32 -39.45
N ILE A 227 33.07 -35.60 -40.44
CA ILE A 227 33.22 -36.75 -41.34
C ILE A 227 34.46 -36.59 -42.25
N LYS A 228 34.69 -35.39 -42.81
CA LYS A 228 35.90 -35.10 -43.61
C LYS A 228 37.18 -35.21 -42.82
N GLU A 229 37.13 -34.88 -41.53
CA GLU A 229 38.25 -35.00 -40.59
C GLU A 229 38.50 -36.46 -40.15
N GLY A 230 37.60 -37.40 -40.50
CA GLY A 230 37.73 -38.82 -40.20
C GLY A 230 37.34 -39.21 -38.78
N ILE A 231 36.65 -38.34 -38.05
CA ILE A 231 36.22 -38.60 -36.67
C ILE A 231 35.13 -39.68 -36.65
N LYS A 232 35.25 -40.66 -35.76
CA LYS A 232 34.31 -41.77 -35.61
C LYS A 232 33.65 -41.81 -34.24
N SER A 233 34.31 -41.34 -33.17
CA SER A 233 33.70 -41.23 -31.84
C SER A 233 33.96 -39.87 -31.23
N ILE A 234 32.99 -39.35 -30.49
CA ILE A 234 33.04 -38.05 -29.81
C ILE A 234 32.50 -38.18 -28.40
N ILE A 235 33.18 -37.56 -27.44
CA ILE A 235 32.59 -37.17 -26.16
C ILE A 235 32.66 -35.65 -26.05
N ALA A 236 31.50 -35.04 -25.79
CA ALA A 236 31.37 -33.60 -25.67
C ALA A 236 30.81 -33.22 -24.30
N VAL A 237 31.55 -32.39 -23.57
CA VAL A 237 31.20 -31.93 -22.22
C VAL A 237 30.87 -30.43 -22.27
N PRO A 238 29.64 -30.03 -21.91
CA PRO A 238 29.32 -28.62 -21.74
C PRO A 238 30.06 -28.03 -20.52
N LEU A 239 30.65 -26.85 -20.71
CA LEU A 239 31.44 -26.13 -19.70
C LEU A 239 30.54 -25.15 -18.94
N PHE A 240 30.27 -25.43 -17.67
CA PHE A 240 29.35 -24.62 -16.85
C PHE A 240 30.07 -23.71 -15.86
N ALA A 241 29.67 -22.44 -15.84
CA ALA A 241 29.97 -21.51 -14.76
C ALA A 241 28.66 -20.82 -14.34
N ASN A 242 28.35 -20.74 -13.05
CA ASN A 242 27.20 -19.98 -12.51
C ASN A 242 25.90 -20.12 -13.35
N ASP A 243 25.44 -21.36 -13.56
CA ASP A 243 24.20 -21.76 -14.27
C ASP A 243 24.09 -21.45 -15.78
N HIS A 244 25.15 -20.95 -16.43
CA HIS A 244 25.21 -20.74 -17.88
C HIS A 244 26.33 -21.56 -18.54
N ILE A 245 26.17 -21.86 -19.84
CA ILE A 245 27.15 -22.62 -20.61
C ILE A 245 28.16 -21.64 -21.20
N THR A 246 29.42 -21.76 -20.78
CA THR A 246 30.53 -20.91 -21.25
C THR A 246 31.22 -21.47 -22.50
N GLY A 247 31.04 -22.76 -22.78
CA GLY A 247 31.67 -23.43 -23.91
C GLY A 247 31.44 -24.94 -23.92
N ILE A 248 32.16 -25.64 -24.78
CA ILE A 248 32.12 -27.09 -24.93
C ILE A 248 33.55 -27.61 -25.09
N LEU A 249 33.89 -28.66 -24.34
CA LEU A 249 35.09 -29.47 -24.52
C LEU A 249 34.75 -30.74 -25.32
N TYR A 250 35.46 -30.95 -26.42
CA TYR A 250 35.33 -32.09 -27.31
C TYR A 250 36.58 -32.96 -27.21
N LEU A 251 36.41 -34.28 -27.05
CA LEU A 251 37.45 -35.25 -27.34
C LEU A 251 36.96 -36.20 -28.43
N ASP A 252 37.85 -36.45 -29.38
CA ASP A 252 37.54 -37.04 -30.67
C ASP A 252 38.48 -38.23 -30.95
N ASP A 253 37.91 -39.36 -31.37
CA ASP A 253 38.65 -40.55 -31.76
C ASP A 253 38.33 -40.93 -33.21
N PHE A 254 39.35 -41.35 -33.96
CA PHE A 254 39.26 -41.70 -35.38
C PHE A 254 38.78 -43.15 -35.59
N LYS A 255 38.50 -43.87 -34.51
CA LYS A 255 37.85 -45.19 -34.50
C LYS A 255 36.64 -45.19 -33.54
N PRO A 256 35.65 -46.08 -33.74
CA PRO A 256 34.59 -46.26 -32.76
C PRO A 256 35.16 -46.60 -31.38
N ARG A 257 34.67 -45.93 -30.34
CA ARG A 257 35.15 -46.07 -28.96
C ARG A 257 33.97 -46.14 -28.00
N THR A 258 34.08 -47.04 -27.03
CA THR A 258 33.20 -47.09 -25.87
C THR A 258 33.89 -46.39 -24.71
N TRP A 259 33.29 -45.31 -24.22
CA TRP A 259 33.77 -44.53 -23.08
C TRP A 259 33.31 -45.16 -21.77
N THR A 260 34.22 -45.35 -20.83
CA THR A 260 33.93 -45.88 -19.49
C THR A 260 33.39 -44.77 -18.57
N GLU A 261 32.63 -45.14 -17.54
CA GLU A 261 32.11 -44.18 -16.55
C GLU A 261 33.23 -43.33 -15.92
N ARG A 262 34.39 -43.95 -15.61
CA ARG A 262 35.56 -43.22 -15.08
C ARG A 262 36.13 -42.20 -16.06
N GLU A 263 36.18 -42.51 -17.36
CA GLU A 263 36.65 -41.56 -18.36
C GLU A 263 35.69 -40.38 -18.50
N ILE A 264 34.37 -40.64 -18.41
CA ILE A 264 33.31 -39.61 -18.44
C ILE A 264 33.37 -38.72 -17.20
N GLU A 265 33.56 -39.29 -16.02
CA GLU A 265 33.75 -38.54 -14.77
C GLU A 265 34.98 -37.64 -14.84
N PHE A 266 36.11 -38.18 -15.32
CA PHE A 266 37.36 -37.45 -15.43
C PHE A 266 37.27 -36.25 -16.40
N ILE A 267 36.74 -36.45 -17.61
CA ILE A 267 36.57 -35.34 -18.57
C ILE A 267 35.56 -34.30 -18.05
N THR A 268 34.51 -34.74 -17.33
CA THR A 268 33.53 -33.82 -16.73
C THR A 268 34.20 -32.93 -15.69
N LEU A 269 35.05 -33.51 -14.84
CA LEU A 269 35.82 -32.77 -13.84
C LEU A 269 36.77 -31.75 -14.48
N LEU A 270 37.43 -32.11 -15.59
CA LEU A 270 38.28 -31.19 -16.35
C LEU A 270 37.48 -30.10 -17.05
N GLY A 271 36.27 -30.41 -17.51
CA GLY A 271 35.34 -29.42 -18.02
C GLY A 271 34.98 -28.37 -16.97
N ILE A 272 34.80 -28.75 -15.71
CA ILE A 272 34.57 -27.80 -14.60
C ILE A 272 35.78 -26.88 -14.41
N GLN A 273 37.00 -27.42 -14.46
CA GLN A 273 38.23 -26.62 -14.33
C GLN A 273 38.40 -25.64 -15.50
N ALA A 274 38.13 -26.08 -16.73
CA ALA A 274 38.15 -25.23 -17.91
C ALA A 274 37.12 -24.09 -17.80
N ALA A 275 35.89 -24.40 -17.37
CA ALA A 275 34.83 -23.40 -17.16
C ALA A 275 35.24 -22.34 -16.12
N TYR A 276 35.85 -22.78 -15.00
CA TYR A 276 36.36 -21.86 -13.98
C TYR A 276 37.49 -20.95 -14.52
N ALA A 277 38.39 -21.50 -15.34
CA ALA A 277 39.45 -20.73 -16.00
C ALA A 277 38.88 -19.60 -16.87
N ILE A 278 37.92 -19.96 -17.72
CA ILE A 278 37.24 -19.03 -18.64
C ILE A 278 36.62 -17.88 -17.85
N GLU A 279 35.88 -18.19 -16.80
CA GLU A 279 35.21 -17.17 -15.98
C GLU A 279 36.20 -16.28 -15.22
N LYS A 280 37.29 -16.85 -14.70
CA LYS A 280 38.37 -16.06 -14.05
C LYS A 280 38.95 -15.02 -15.00
N PHE A 281 39.31 -15.41 -16.23
CA PHE A 281 39.88 -14.48 -17.21
C PHE A 281 38.88 -13.41 -17.65
N ARG A 282 37.60 -13.78 -17.81
CA ARG A 282 36.52 -12.83 -18.08
C ARG A 282 36.37 -11.77 -16.99
N LEU A 283 36.48 -12.17 -15.72
CA LEU A 283 36.45 -11.23 -14.59
C LEU A 283 37.67 -10.31 -14.56
N ILE A 284 38.87 -10.81 -14.88
CA ILE A 284 40.09 -9.99 -14.97
C ILE A 284 39.92 -8.90 -16.04
N GLU A 285 39.39 -9.26 -17.20
CA GLU A 285 39.11 -8.32 -18.29
C GLU A 285 38.09 -7.26 -17.86
N ALA A 286 36.97 -7.68 -17.26
CA ALA A 286 35.93 -6.77 -16.75
C ALA A 286 36.47 -5.78 -15.68
N ILE A 287 37.37 -6.24 -14.80
CA ILE A 287 38.05 -5.37 -13.82
C ILE A 287 38.94 -4.35 -14.54
N SER A 288 39.67 -4.77 -15.58
CA SER A 288 40.52 -3.89 -16.40
C SER A 288 39.69 -2.82 -17.13
N GLU A 289 38.56 -3.20 -17.72
CA GLU A 289 37.61 -2.28 -18.35
C GLU A 289 37.02 -1.29 -17.35
N THR A 290 36.58 -1.77 -16.18
CA THR A 290 36.06 -0.91 -15.10
C THR A 290 37.11 0.10 -14.64
N LYS A 291 38.37 -0.33 -14.49
CA LYS A 291 39.49 0.56 -14.14
C LYS A 291 39.73 1.62 -15.21
N ASN A 292 39.66 1.26 -16.48
CA ASN A 292 39.80 2.20 -17.60
C ASN A 292 38.61 3.17 -17.67
N TYR A 293 37.40 2.69 -17.43
CA TYR A 293 36.19 3.51 -17.32
C TYR A 293 36.32 4.57 -16.21
N LEU A 294 36.69 4.15 -14.98
CA LEU A 294 36.91 5.08 -13.87
C LEU A 294 37.99 6.11 -14.18
N ARG A 295 39.08 5.71 -14.83
CA ARG A 295 40.13 6.62 -15.28
C ARG A 295 39.59 7.65 -16.28
N ASN A 296 38.78 7.23 -17.25
CA ASN A 296 38.14 8.12 -18.21
C ASN A 296 37.16 9.10 -17.55
N VAL A 297 36.40 8.65 -16.54
CA VAL A 297 35.51 9.53 -15.75
C VAL A 297 36.32 10.61 -15.02
N LEU A 298 37.41 10.23 -14.35
CA LEU A 298 38.28 11.16 -13.65
C LEU A 298 38.93 12.17 -14.62
N ASP A 299 39.41 11.70 -15.77
CA ASP A 299 40.07 12.54 -16.78
C ASP A 299 39.14 13.48 -17.54
N ASN A 300 37.88 13.10 -17.75
CA ASN A 300 36.90 13.97 -18.41
C ASN A 300 36.25 14.98 -17.46
N SER A 301 36.54 14.91 -16.15
CA SER A 301 36.10 15.95 -15.21
C SER A 301 36.74 17.30 -15.56
N ALA A 302 35.92 18.35 -15.58
CA ALA A 302 36.40 19.73 -15.73
C ALA A 302 37.11 20.24 -14.47
N ASP A 303 36.82 19.64 -13.31
CA ASP A 303 37.40 20.02 -12.02
C ASP A 303 38.81 19.43 -11.83
N ILE A 304 39.56 20.07 -10.94
CA ILE A 304 40.88 19.61 -10.51
C ILE A 304 40.67 18.43 -9.55
N ILE A 305 41.07 17.22 -9.93
CA ILE A 305 41.02 16.05 -9.05
C ILE A 305 42.45 15.57 -8.78
N VAL A 306 42.82 15.60 -7.50
CA VAL A 306 44.13 15.17 -7.02
C VAL A 306 43.94 14.19 -5.87
N THR A 307 44.53 13.01 -5.95
CA THR A 307 44.62 12.11 -4.79
C THR A 307 46.02 12.13 -4.22
N THR A 308 46.14 11.96 -2.90
CA THR A 308 47.43 11.88 -2.22
C THR A 308 47.53 10.65 -1.33
N ASP A 309 48.74 10.18 -1.07
CA ASP A 309 49.02 9.14 -0.07
C ASP A 309 48.88 9.70 1.37
N THR A 310 49.06 8.84 2.38
CA THR A 310 49.04 9.26 3.79
C THR A 310 50.13 10.27 4.19
N LYS A 311 51.12 10.53 3.31
CA LYS A 311 52.16 11.55 3.51
C LYS A 311 51.91 12.80 2.66
N GLY A 312 50.75 12.92 2.02
CA GLY A 312 50.36 14.08 1.22
C GLY A 312 51.06 14.18 -0.14
N ARG A 313 51.64 13.09 -0.65
CA ARG A 313 52.24 13.05 -1.99
C ARG A 313 51.22 12.65 -3.03
N VAL A 314 51.24 13.30 -4.18
CA VAL A 314 50.29 13.07 -5.27
C VAL A 314 50.41 11.65 -5.81
N VAL A 315 49.29 10.93 -5.82
CA VAL A 315 49.15 9.57 -6.36
C VAL A 315 48.44 9.64 -7.72
N GLU A 316 47.31 10.35 -7.79
CA GLU A 316 46.59 10.65 -9.03
C GLU A 316 46.42 12.13 -9.27
N PHE A 317 46.46 12.49 -10.56
CA PHE A 317 46.33 13.87 -11.05
C PHE A 317 45.62 13.81 -12.41
N ASN A 318 44.36 14.24 -12.46
CA ASN A 318 43.53 14.10 -13.66
C ASN A 318 43.86 15.12 -14.75
N LYS A 319 43.31 14.93 -15.96
CA LYS A 319 43.47 15.91 -17.06
C LYS A 319 42.86 17.28 -16.76
N GLY A 320 41.78 17.36 -15.96
CA GLY A 320 41.21 18.64 -15.50
C GLY A 320 42.24 19.46 -14.72
N ALA A 321 42.89 18.85 -13.73
CA ALA A 321 43.99 19.44 -12.97
C ALA A 321 45.16 19.84 -13.87
N SER A 322 45.50 19.02 -14.87
CA SER A 322 46.57 19.31 -15.82
C SER A 322 46.28 20.54 -16.69
N ARG A 323 45.03 20.69 -17.15
CA ARG A 323 44.60 21.84 -17.97
C ARG A 323 44.58 23.14 -17.17
N ILE A 324 44.08 23.09 -15.93
CA ILE A 324 43.91 24.28 -15.09
C ILE A 324 45.25 24.71 -14.45
N LEU A 325 46.00 23.77 -13.87
CA LEU A 325 47.26 24.07 -13.17
C LEU A 325 48.49 24.04 -14.08
N GLY A 326 48.39 23.50 -15.29
CA GLY A 326 49.46 23.49 -16.30
C GLY A 326 50.60 22.49 -16.04
N TYR A 327 50.47 21.59 -15.06
CA TYR A 327 51.42 20.52 -14.78
C TYR A 327 51.01 19.21 -15.49
N SER A 328 51.99 18.42 -15.95
CA SER A 328 51.70 17.04 -16.35
C SER A 328 51.63 16.13 -15.12
N ARG A 329 50.92 15.01 -15.23
CA ARG A 329 50.83 14.00 -14.17
C ARG A 329 52.22 13.51 -13.74
N GLU A 330 53.08 13.19 -14.70
CA GLU A 330 54.43 12.68 -14.47
C GLU A 330 55.32 13.70 -13.72
N GLU A 331 55.08 15.00 -13.93
CA GLU A 331 55.81 16.06 -13.23
C GLU A 331 55.45 16.15 -11.74
N VAL A 332 54.27 15.68 -11.33
CA VAL A 332 53.73 15.90 -9.98
C VAL A 332 53.53 14.63 -9.17
N THR A 333 53.39 13.46 -9.80
CA THR A 333 53.28 12.18 -9.10
C THR A 333 54.48 11.97 -8.17
N GLY A 334 54.21 11.60 -6.92
CA GLY A 334 55.21 11.42 -5.86
C GLY A 334 55.70 12.71 -5.19
N LYS A 335 55.35 13.90 -5.70
CA LYS A 335 55.67 15.18 -5.06
C LYS A 335 54.59 15.56 -4.06
N LYS A 336 54.95 16.38 -3.06
CA LYS A 336 53.99 16.93 -2.10
C LYS A 336 53.01 17.86 -2.78
N ALA A 337 51.72 17.67 -2.51
CA ALA A 337 50.67 18.52 -3.08
C ALA A 337 50.74 19.98 -2.58
N GLU A 338 51.38 20.26 -1.43
CA GLU A 338 51.62 21.61 -0.87
C GLU A 338 52.14 22.63 -1.92
N LYS A 339 52.88 22.17 -2.92
CA LYS A 339 53.43 23.02 -4.00
C LYS A 339 52.35 23.80 -4.78
N PHE A 340 51.11 23.30 -4.84
CA PHE A 340 50.06 23.97 -5.60
C PHE A 340 49.42 25.13 -4.84
N TRP A 341 49.62 25.27 -3.53
CA TRP A 341 48.95 26.29 -2.72
C TRP A 341 49.69 27.63 -2.82
N VAL A 342 48.94 28.73 -2.92
CA VAL A 342 49.50 30.09 -2.78
C VAL A 342 50.08 30.28 -1.37
N GLN A 343 49.39 29.75 -0.36
CA GLN A 343 49.83 29.73 1.04
C GLN A 343 49.98 28.28 1.53
N PRO A 344 51.18 27.68 1.49
CA PRO A 344 51.40 26.28 1.88
C PRO A 344 50.98 25.94 3.32
N GLU A 345 50.97 26.94 4.22
CA GLU A 345 50.56 26.81 5.61
C GLU A 345 49.05 26.50 5.74
N GLU A 346 48.22 27.05 4.85
CA GLU A 346 46.76 26.85 4.83
C GLU A 346 46.39 25.38 4.63
N ARG A 347 47.20 24.64 3.87
CA ARG A 347 47.00 23.20 3.68
C ARG A 347 47.11 22.41 4.98
N HIS A 348 47.98 22.81 5.90
CA HIS A 348 48.11 22.14 7.20
C HIS A 348 46.88 22.37 8.08
N GLU A 349 46.23 23.52 7.95
CA GLU A 349 44.95 23.80 8.62
C GLU A 349 43.83 22.95 8.05
N ILE A 350 43.71 22.86 6.73
CA ILE A 350 42.71 22.02 6.06
C ILE A 350 42.86 20.54 6.45
N LEU A 351 44.10 20.05 6.59
CA LEU A 351 44.34 18.68 7.05
C LEU A 351 43.94 18.46 8.52
N ARG A 352 44.18 19.43 9.40
CA ARG A 352 43.69 19.37 10.79
C ARG A 352 42.16 19.38 10.87
N MET A 353 41.50 20.18 10.02
CA MET A 353 40.05 20.16 9.90
C MET A 353 39.55 18.78 9.44
N LEU A 354 40.21 18.18 8.45
CA LEU A 354 39.90 16.83 7.97
C LEU A 354 40.08 15.77 9.07
N GLU A 355 41.13 15.86 9.89
CA GLU A 355 41.33 14.98 11.06
C GLU A 355 40.20 15.10 12.08
N SER A 356 39.72 16.33 12.34
CA SER A 356 38.64 16.57 13.32
C SER A 356 37.24 16.21 12.82
N ALA A 357 36.93 16.46 11.55
CA ALA A 357 35.58 16.39 11.00
C ALA A 357 35.36 15.21 10.03
N GLY A 358 36.43 14.53 9.60
CA GLY A 358 36.38 13.40 8.66
C GLY A 358 36.14 13.78 7.19
N TYR A 359 35.71 15.01 6.92
CA TYR A 359 35.60 15.60 5.59
C TYR A 359 35.77 17.12 5.65
N VAL A 360 36.23 17.72 4.55
CA VAL A 360 36.23 19.17 4.33
C VAL A 360 35.53 19.43 3.00
N SER A 361 34.57 20.33 2.97
CA SER A 361 33.82 20.66 1.76
C SER A 361 33.76 22.16 1.55
N ASN A 362 33.74 22.58 0.29
CA ASN A 362 33.60 23.98 -0.11
C ASN A 362 34.61 24.95 0.53
N TYR A 363 35.81 24.46 0.89
CA TYR A 363 36.84 25.31 1.47
C TYR A 363 37.46 26.15 0.37
N GLU A 364 37.24 27.46 0.41
CA GLU A 364 37.77 28.36 -0.60
C GLU A 364 39.24 28.67 -0.31
N THR A 365 40.11 28.39 -1.27
CA THR A 365 41.55 28.65 -1.20
C THR A 365 42.05 29.02 -2.58
N GLN A 366 43.34 29.33 -2.69
CA GLN A 366 43.97 29.75 -3.93
C GLN A 366 45.10 28.80 -4.29
N LEU A 367 45.07 28.32 -5.53
CA LEU A 367 46.14 27.52 -6.11
C LEU A 367 46.97 28.34 -7.09
N THR A 368 48.24 27.99 -7.22
CA THR A 368 49.18 28.57 -8.17
C THR A 368 49.42 27.61 -9.32
N ALA A 369 49.07 28.02 -10.53
CA ALA A 369 49.37 27.31 -11.75
C ALA A 369 50.87 27.43 -12.12
N LYS A 370 51.35 26.56 -13.01
CA LYS A 370 52.76 26.52 -13.46
C LYS A 370 53.25 27.82 -14.09
N ASP A 371 52.36 28.58 -14.72
CA ASP A 371 52.64 29.88 -15.36
C ASP A 371 52.55 31.07 -14.38
N GLY A 372 52.32 30.82 -13.10
CA GLY A 372 52.20 31.84 -12.06
C GLY A 372 50.79 32.43 -11.91
N ARG A 373 49.80 31.99 -12.69
CA ARG A 373 48.40 32.41 -12.48
C ARG A 373 47.86 31.86 -11.16
N VAL A 374 47.12 32.71 -10.45
CA VAL A 374 46.34 32.32 -9.27
C VAL A 374 44.96 31.87 -9.73
N VAL A 375 44.55 30.70 -9.24
CA VAL A 375 43.24 30.10 -9.51
C VAL A 375 42.48 30.03 -8.19
N ASP A 376 41.35 30.74 -8.10
CA ASP A 376 40.47 30.63 -6.95
C ASP A 376 39.72 29.29 -7.05
N VAL A 377 39.84 28.45 -6.01
CA VAL A 377 39.22 27.14 -6.01
C VAL A 377 38.36 26.91 -4.78
N SER A 378 37.27 26.17 -4.96
CA SER A 378 36.51 25.58 -3.88
C SER A 378 36.94 24.12 -3.70
N LEU A 379 37.66 23.84 -2.62
CA LEU A 379 38.23 22.54 -2.32
C LEU A 379 37.27 21.70 -1.48
N THR A 380 37.01 20.49 -1.95
CA THR A 380 36.46 19.39 -1.16
C THR A 380 37.53 18.33 -0.97
N LEU A 381 37.85 17.99 0.27
CA LEU A 381 38.88 17.04 0.65
C LEU A 381 38.28 15.96 1.56
N SER A 382 38.50 14.69 1.24
CA SER A 382 38.05 13.56 2.07
C SER A 382 39.07 12.44 2.12
N TYR A 383 38.94 11.55 3.11
CA TYR A 383 39.77 10.36 3.21
C TYR A 383 39.37 9.29 2.21
N ILE A 384 40.36 8.69 1.57
CA ILE A 384 40.19 7.44 0.82
C ILE A 384 40.35 6.29 1.83
N LEU A 385 39.29 5.54 2.07
CA LEU A 385 39.27 4.45 3.05
C LEU A 385 39.48 3.09 2.37
N SER A 386 40.25 2.21 3.01
CA SER A 386 40.32 0.80 2.63
C SER A 386 39.33 -0.04 3.44
N SER A 387 38.69 -1.02 2.82
CA SER A 387 37.83 -2.01 3.49
C SER A 387 38.56 -2.90 4.50
N LYS A 388 39.90 -2.95 4.47
CA LYS A 388 40.73 -3.81 5.36
C LYS A 388 41.86 -3.08 6.10
N LYS A 389 42.20 -1.84 5.73
CA LYS A 389 43.39 -1.12 6.25
C LYS A 389 43.19 0.41 6.28
N GLY A 390 42.41 0.91 7.23
CA GLY A 390 42.39 2.35 7.61
C GLY A 390 42.35 3.36 6.45
N ILE A 391 42.91 4.54 6.69
CA ILE A 391 43.03 5.63 5.71
C ILE A 391 44.17 5.32 4.73
N LEU A 392 43.88 5.28 3.43
CA LEU A 392 44.86 5.10 2.35
C LEU A 392 45.49 6.43 1.91
N GLY A 393 44.79 7.54 2.13
CA GLY A 393 45.19 8.85 1.62
C GLY A 393 44.01 9.81 1.57
N THR A 394 44.13 10.86 0.77
CA THR A 394 43.05 11.85 0.58
C THR A 394 42.71 12.02 -0.89
N VAL A 395 41.46 12.37 -1.17
CA VAL A 395 40.99 12.84 -2.49
C VAL A 395 40.56 14.29 -2.35
N GLY A 396 41.20 15.16 -3.13
CA GLY A 396 40.89 16.57 -3.23
C GLY A 396 40.25 16.87 -4.59
N ILE A 397 39.03 17.37 -4.57
CA ILE A 397 38.31 17.89 -5.73
C ILE A 397 38.26 19.40 -5.57
N SER A 398 38.90 20.13 -6.48
CA SER A 398 38.93 21.60 -6.46
C SER A 398 38.21 22.13 -7.69
N LYS A 399 37.10 22.81 -7.46
CA LYS A 399 36.32 23.47 -8.50
C LYS A 399 36.87 24.86 -8.74
N ASP A 400 37.15 25.22 -10.00
CA ASP A 400 37.54 26.59 -10.34
C ASP A 400 36.33 27.52 -10.13
N ILE A 401 36.49 28.47 -9.21
CA ILE A 401 35.48 29.46 -8.86
C ILE A 401 35.95 30.87 -9.21
N THR A 402 36.98 31.02 -10.03
CA THR A 402 37.55 32.33 -10.38
C THR A 402 36.51 33.25 -11.04
N GLU A 403 35.70 32.74 -11.97
CA GLU A 403 34.59 33.52 -12.55
C GLU A 403 33.45 33.75 -11.55
N LYS A 404 33.15 32.76 -10.71
CA LYS A 404 32.11 32.87 -9.67
C LYS A 404 32.47 33.98 -8.68
N LYS A 405 33.71 34.06 -8.19
CA LYS A 405 34.16 35.13 -7.28
C LYS A 405 34.13 36.50 -7.94
N LYS A 406 34.42 36.61 -9.24
CA LYS A 406 34.26 37.87 -9.97
C LYS A 406 32.80 38.31 -10.04
N LEU A 407 31.89 37.39 -10.30
CA LEU A 407 30.45 37.66 -10.31
C LEU A 407 29.91 37.95 -8.91
N GLU A 408 30.35 37.23 -7.88
CA GLU A 408 29.96 37.45 -6.49
C GLU A 408 30.36 38.84 -6.00
N ARG A 409 31.57 39.32 -6.33
CA ARG A 409 31.97 40.71 -6.02
C ARG A 409 31.07 41.73 -6.72
N ALA A 410 30.74 41.51 -8.00
CA ALA A 410 29.82 42.39 -8.72
C ALA A 410 28.38 42.35 -8.13
N VAL A 411 27.95 41.18 -7.65
CA VAL A 411 26.67 41.00 -6.96
C VAL A 411 26.69 41.62 -5.57
N GLU A 412 27.78 41.56 -4.83
CA GLU A 412 27.95 42.22 -3.52
C GLU A 412 27.91 43.73 -3.64
N GLU A 413 28.59 44.30 -4.64
CA GLU A 413 28.50 45.74 -4.95
C GLU A 413 27.05 46.13 -5.25
N ARG A 414 26.36 45.34 -6.10
CA ARG A 414 24.95 45.58 -6.41
C ARG A 414 24.01 45.35 -5.22
N ASN A 415 24.33 44.41 -4.35
CA ASN A 415 23.57 44.11 -3.14
C ASN A 415 23.75 45.19 -2.08
N LEU A 416 24.91 45.85 -2.02
CA LEU A 416 25.11 47.00 -1.14
C LEU A 416 24.23 48.17 -1.60
N GLU A 417 24.19 48.45 -2.91
CA GLU A 417 23.25 49.44 -3.48
C GLU A 417 21.79 49.07 -3.23
N LEU A 418 21.43 47.78 -3.38
CA LEU A 418 20.09 47.29 -3.07
C LEU A 418 19.78 47.33 -1.57
N ARG A 419 20.75 47.14 -0.68
CA ARG A 419 20.55 47.25 0.78
C ARG A 419 20.27 48.69 1.18
N GLU A 420 21.01 49.67 0.67
CA GLU A 420 20.71 51.08 0.93
C GLU A 420 19.32 51.47 0.39
N LEU A 421 18.92 50.91 -0.75
CA LEU A 421 17.58 51.12 -1.31
C LEU A 421 16.51 50.38 -0.50
N ASN A 422 16.78 49.16 -0.05
CA ASN A 422 15.89 48.33 0.74
C ASN A 422 15.73 48.87 2.15
N GLU A 423 16.75 49.41 2.82
CA GLU A 423 16.61 50.06 4.14
C GLU A 423 15.67 51.27 4.03
N LYS A 424 15.83 52.10 2.99
CA LYS A 424 14.92 53.22 2.71
C LYS A 424 13.52 52.77 2.35
N LEU A 425 13.39 51.64 1.65
CA LEU A 425 12.09 51.07 1.29
C LEU A 425 11.44 50.39 2.50
N GLU A 426 12.20 49.72 3.34
CA GLU A 426 11.78 49.05 4.57
C GLU A 426 11.30 50.08 5.59
N GLU A 427 11.99 51.20 5.78
CA GLU A 427 11.48 52.29 6.62
C GLU A 427 10.11 52.77 6.12
N LYS A 428 9.96 52.98 4.81
CA LYS A 428 8.68 53.35 4.18
C LYS A 428 7.62 52.26 4.27
N VAL A 429 8.02 51.00 4.10
CA VAL A 429 7.11 49.85 4.16
C VAL A 429 6.70 49.63 5.60
N ILE A 430 7.57 49.78 6.60
CA ILE A 430 7.24 49.66 8.02
C ILE A 430 6.28 50.79 8.42
N GLU A 431 6.54 52.03 8.01
CA GLU A 431 5.62 53.16 8.24
C GLU A 431 4.25 52.89 7.59
N ARG A 432 4.23 52.49 6.32
CA ARG A 432 2.98 52.24 5.59
C ARG A 432 2.24 50.99 6.03
N THR A 433 2.94 49.93 6.40
CA THR A 433 2.38 48.70 6.95
C THR A 433 1.80 48.98 8.32
N ARG A 434 2.46 49.80 9.14
CA ARG A 434 1.92 50.20 10.44
C ARG A 434 0.65 51.04 10.32
N ASP A 435 0.60 51.96 9.36
CA ASP A 435 -0.61 52.74 9.05
C ASP A 435 -1.73 51.83 8.52
N LEU A 436 -1.42 50.94 7.58
CA LEU A 436 -2.35 49.98 7.00
C LEU A 436 -2.86 49.00 8.04
N GLU A 437 -2.00 48.43 8.87
CA GLU A 437 -2.40 47.52 9.94
C GLU A 437 -3.28 48.22 10.97
N LYS A 438 -3.02 49.50 11.27
CA LYS A 438 -3.87 50.26 12.19
C LYS A 438 -5.24 50.51 11.58
N ALA A 439 -5.30 50.97 10.32
CA ALA A 439 -6.55 51.19 9.60
C ALA A 439 -7.33 49.89 9.38
N ASN A 440 -6.65 48.80 9.02
CA ASN A 440 -7.25 47.50 8.77
C ASN A 440 -7.72 46.85 10.08
N ARG A 441 -7.00 47.00 11.19
CA ARG A 441 -7.47 46.58 12.51
C ARG A 441 -8.71 47.37 12.95
N GLU A 442 -8.77 48.67 12.68
CA GLU A 442 -9.95 49.49 12.97
C GLU A 442 -11.16 49.08 12.10
N LEU A 443 -10.92 48.81 10.81
CA LEU A 443 -11.94 48.31 9.86
C LEU A 443 -12.43 46.91 10.23
N GLU A 444 -11.54 45.95 10.45
CA GLU A 444 -11.88 44.58 10.86
C GLU A 444 -12.59 44.56 12.21
N ARG A 445 -12.16 45.40 13.16
CA ARG A 445 -12.84 45.55 14.44
C ARG A 445 -14.24 46.12 14.25
N SER A 446 -14.41 47.15 13.42
CA SER A 446 -15.72 47.72 13.10
C SER A 446 -16.62 46.70 12.37
N GLY A 447 -16.08 45.94 11.42
CA GLY A 447 -16.79 44.93 10.65
C GLY A 447 -17.20 43.72 11.49
N ARG A 448 -16.31 43.22 12.37
CA ARG A 448 -16.62 42.16 13.35
C ARG A 448 -17.64 42.64 14.37
N LEU A 449 -17.49 43.84 14.92
CA LEU A 449 -18.46 44.39 15.88
C LEU A 449 -19.83 44.58 15.23
N LYS A 450 -19.91 45.08 13.98
CA LYS A 450 -21.18 45.20 13.23
C LYS A 450 -21.80 43.81 12.98
N SER A 451 -21.02 42.83 12.53
CA SER A 451 -21.51 41.48 12.24
C SER A 451 -21.95 40.71 13.49
N GLN A 452 -21.16 40.79 14.57
CA GLN A 452 -21.45 40.16 15.85
C GLN A 452 -22.66 40.81 16.52
N PHE A 453 -22.77 42.14 16.46
CA PHE A 453 -23.94 42.87 16.95
C PHE A 453 -25.23 42.43 16.25
N ILE A 454 -25.22 42.32 14.91
CA ILE A 454 -26.40 41.90 14.14
C ILE A 454 -26.75 40.41 14.39
N ALA A 455 -25.75 39.52 14.48
CA ALA A 455 -25.97 38.11 14.76
C ALA A 455 -26.52 37.87 16.18
N THR A 456 -25.97 38.54 17.20
CA THR A 456 -26.46 38.48 18.58
C THR A 456 -27.87 39.07 18.67
N MET A 457 -28.12 40.25 18.11
CA MET A 457 -29.46 40.87 18.12
C MET A 457 -30.52 40.01 17.43
N SER A 458 -30.17 39.27 16.37
CA SER A 458 -31.09 38.32 15.74
C SER A 458 -31.61 37.27 16.71
N HIS A 459 -30.71 36.65 17.47
CA HIS A 459 -31.09 35.58 18.40
C HIS A 459 -31.84 36.13 19.62
N GLU A 460 -31.40 37.29 20.12
CA GLU A 460 -32.04 37.99 21.25
C GLU A 460 -33.44 38.52 20.92
N LEU A 461 -33.72 38.90 19.66
CA LEU A 461 -35.05 39.34 19.23
C LEU A 461 -35.96 38.20 18.79
N ARG A 462 -35.41 37.13 18.19
CA ARG A 462 -36.20 35.98 17.70
C ARG A 462 -36.80 35.17 18.85
N THR A 463 -36.03 34.97 19.93
CA THR A 463 -36.45 34.17 21.08
C THR A 463 -37.72 34.70 21.76
N PRO A 464 -37.81 35.98 22.19
CA PRO A 464 -39.04 36.50 22.79
C PRO A 464 -40.20 36.58 21.79
N LEU A 465 -39.92 36.80 20.51
CA LEU A 465 -40.94 36.94 19.48
C LEU A 465 -41.59 35.60 19.09
N ASN A 466 -40.80 34.53 19.00
CA ASN A 466 -41.32 33.17 18.81
C ASN A 466 -42.20 32.74 19.98
N SER A 467 -41.87 33.13 21.21
CA SER A 467 -42.74 32.90 22.37
C SER A 467 -44.06 33.67 22.26
N ILE A 468 -44.03 34.96 21.89
CA ILE A 468 -45.25 35.77 21.68
C ILE A 468 -46.14 35.17 20.59
N LEU A 469 -45.54 34.72 19.49
CA LEU A 469 -46.24 34.05 18.40
C LEU A 469 -46.87 32.73 18.86
N GLY A 470 -46.09 31.85 19.50
CA GLY A 470 -46.58 30.58 20.03
C GLY A 470 -47.72 30.74 21.04
N PHE A 471 -47.64 31.71 21.97
CA PHE A 471 -48.74 31.98 22.90
C PHE A 471 -49.97 32.57 22.22
N SER A 472 -49.79 33.42 21.21
CA SER A 472 -50.92 33.96 20.45
C SER A 472 -51.64 32.89 19.62
N GLU A 473 -50.90 31.92 19.08
CA GLU A 473 -51.43 30.78 18.32
C GLU A 473 -52.20 29.81 19.22
N LEU A 474 -51.62 29.43 20.38
CA LEU A 474 -52.30 28.60 21.39
C LEU A 474 -53.59 29.24 21.93
N LEU A 475 -53.64 30.58 22.01
CA LEU A 475 -54.85 31.30 22.37
C LEU A 475 -55.89 31.29 21.23
N MET A 476 -55.46 31.42 19.97
CA MET A 476 -56.34 31.34 18.80
C MET A 476 -56.93 29.94 18.58
N ASP A 477 -56.17 28.90 18.92
CA ASP A 477 -56.58 27.48 18.86
C ASP A 477 -57.47 27.06 20.06
N GLU A 478 -57.82 28.02 20.93
CA GLU A 478 -58.70 27.85 22.09
C GLU A 478 -58.23 26.77 23.10
N VAL A 479 -56.94 26.43 23.09
CA VAL A 479 -56.31 25.42 23.98
C VAL A 479 -56.47 25.78 25.46
N PHE A 480 -56.57 27.07 25.78
CA PHE A 480 -56.74 27.61 27.14
C PHE A 480 -58.15 28.14 27.44
N GLY A 481 -59.16 27.77 26.62
CA GLY A 481 -60.56 28.16 26.78
C GLY A 481 -61.12 28.97 25.60
N THR A 482 -62.44 29.10 25.53
CA THR A 482 -63.12 29.77 24.41
C THR A 482 -62.91 31.29 24.45
N LEU A 483 -62.50 31.87 23.33
CA LEU A 483 -62.29 33.31 23.20
C LEU A 483 -63.58 34.02 22.77
N THR A 484 -63.86 35.19 23.36
CA THR A 484 -64.89 36.08 22.79
C THR A 484 -64.42 36.66 21.45
N GLU A 485 -65.35 37.01 20.55
CA GLU A 485 -65.03 37.63 19.24
C GLU A 485 -64.08 38.85 19.34
N LYS A 486 -64.24 39.66 20.39
CA LYS A 486 -63.37 40.80 20.64
C LYS A 486 -61.95 40.37 21.05
N GLN A 487 -61.82 39.34 21.89
CA GLN A 487 -60.52 38.76 22.28
C GLN A 487 -59.85 38.09 21.09
N LYS A 488 -60.58 37.29 20.29
CA LYS A 488 -60.06 36.64 19.09
C LYS A 488 -59.47 37.66 18.11
N ARG A 489 -60.15 38.80 17.90
CA ARG A 489 -59.63 39.91 17.09
C ARG A 489 -58.35 40.50 17.66
N HIS A 490 -58.24 40.68 18.97
CA HIS A 490 -57.02 41.21 19.59
C HIS A 490 -55.85 40.23 19.53
N VAL A 491 -56.08 38.94 19.76
CA VAL A 491 -55.03 37.90 19.67
C VAL A 491 -54.56 37.76 18.22
N THR A 492 -55.49 37.78 17.24
CA THR A 492 -55.15 37.79 15.81
C THR A 492 -54.28 39.00 15.45
N ASN A 493 -54.57 40.19 16.01
CA ASN A 493 -53.73 41.37 15.79
C ASN A 493 -52.34 41.23 16.41
N ILE A 494 -52.22 40.64 17.60
CA ILE A 494 -50.93 40.35 18.24
C ILE A 494 -50.12 39.39 17.38
N HIS A 495 -50.73 38.30 16.93
CA HIS A 495 -50.10 37.30 16.07
C HIS A 495 -49.60 37.94 14.76
N ASN A 496 -50.47 38.69 14.07
CA ASN A 496 -50.10 39.37 12.82
C ASN A 496 -48.96 40.38 13.03
N SER A 497 -48.99 41.16 14.12
CA SER A 497 -47.95 42.13 14.44
C SER A 497 -46.62 41.45 14.79
N GLY A 498 -46.65 40.34 15.53
CA GLY A 498 -45.48 39.55 15.86
C GLY A 498 -44.84 38.91 14.63
N SER A 499 -45.67 38.39 13.72
CA SER A 499 -45.22 37.76 12.48
C SER A 499 -44.59 38.78 11.54
N HIS A 500 -45.18 39.98 11.45
CA HIS A 500 -44.62 41.10 10.71
C HIS A 500 -43.26 41.55 11.24
N LEU A 501 -43.09 41.61 12.57
CA LEU A 501 -41.80 41.95 13.20
C LEU A 501 -40.73 40.90 12.91
N LEU A 502 -41.11 39.62 12.89
CA LEU A 502 -40.18 38.52 12.59
C LEU A 502 -39.70 38.59 11.14
N GLN A 503 -40.62 38.87 10.22
CA GLN A 503 -40.32 39.08 8.80
C GLN A 503 -39.38 40.28 8.59
N LEU A 504 -39.60 41.38 9.31
CA LEU A 504 -38.71 42.55 9.33
C LEU A 504 -37.28 42.20 9.75
N ILE A 505 -37.14 41.47 10.86
CA ILE A 505 -35.84 41.03 11.36
C ILE A 505 -35.15 40.13 10.33
N ASN A 506 -35.88 39.17 9.76
CA ASN A 506 -35.32 38.28 8.74
C ASN A 506 -34.86 39.04 7.49
N ASN A 507 -35.62 40.05 7.03
CA ASN A 507 -35.23 40.88 5.87
C ASN A 507 -33.96 41.69 6.16
N ILE A 508 -33.80 42.26 7.37
CA ILE A 508 -32.57 42.97 7.77
C ILE A 508 -31.37 42.02 7.81
N LEU A 509 -31.58 40.79 8.30
CA LEU A 509 -30.52 39.79 8.36
C LEU A 509 -30.10 39.30 6.99
N ASP A 510 -31.04 39.11 6.08
CA ASP A 510 -30.74 38.76 4.70
C ASP A 510 -29.90 39.87 4.05
N ILE A 511 -30.26 41.15 4.20
CA ILE A 511 -29.44 42.27 3.72
C ILE A 511 -28.03 42.25 4.33
N ALA A 512 -27.90 42.07 5.64
CA ALA A 512 -26.61 42.02 6.32
C ALA A 512 -25.72 40.82 5.88
N LYS A 513 -26.34 39.67 5.58
CA LYS A 513 -25.63 38.49 5.03
C LYS A 513 -25.12 38.75 3.62
N ILE A 514 -25.90 39.46 2.80
CA ILE A 514 -25.50 39.87 1.44
C ILE A 514 -24.33 40.87 1.51
N GLU A 515 -24.42 41.92 2.33
CA GLU A 515 -23.33 42.92 2.49
C GLU A 515 -22.02 42.31 3.01
N SER A 516 -22.12 41.31 3.89
CA SER A 516 -20.94 40.63 4.46
C SER A 516 -20.38 39.52 3.56
N GLY A 517 -20.96 39.30 2.38
CA GLY A 517 -20.53 38.26 1.44
C GLY A 517 -20.77 36.83 1.93
N LYS A 518 -21.60 36.63 2.96
CA LYS A 518 -21.89 35.33 3.58
C LYS A 518 -23.12 34.62 2.97
N MET A 519 -23.75 35.24 1.98
CA MET A 519 -24.93 34.70 1.32
C MET A 519 -24.53 34.04 -0.01
N GLU A 520 -24.65 32.72 -0.06
CA GLU A 520 -24.40 31.91 -1.26
C GLU A 520 -25.73 31.56 -1.95
N LEU A 521 -25.74 31.55 -3.28
CA LEU A 521 -26.91 31.16 -4.08
C LEU A 521 -26.85 29.67 -4.42
N HIS A 522 -27.96 28.97 -4.21
CA HIS A 522 -28.07 27.54 -4.51
C HIS A 522 -28.78 27.35 -5.86
N TYR A 523 -28.00 27.25 -6.94
CA TYR A 523 -28.53 27.11 -8.30
C TYR A 523 -29.08 25.70 -8.56
N GLU A 524 -30.38 25.60 -8.80
CA GLU A 524 -31.06 24.36 -9.22
C GLU A 524 -31.90 24.57 -10.49
N GLY A 525 -32.14 23.49 -11.24
CA GLY A 525 -33.05 23.52 -12.38
C GLY A 525 -34.49 23.35 -11.92
N PHE A 526 -35.38 24.28 -12.25
CA PHE A 526 -36.80 24.20 -11.86
C PHE A 526 -37.75 24.73 -12.94
N SER A 527 -39.00 24.26 -12.87
CA SER A 527 -40.09 24.73 -13.73
C SER A 527 -40.57 26.11 -13.30
N VAL A 528 -40.50 27.08 -14.21
CA VAL A 528 -40.98 28.45 -13.95
C VAL A 528 -42.49 28.45 -13.72
N HIS A 529 -43.23 27.63 -14.48
CA HIS A 529 -44.68 27.49 -14.33
C HIS A 529 -45.05 27.04 -12.91
N GLN A 530 -44.32 26.08 -12.34
CA GLN A 530 -44.53 25.61 -10.98
C GLN A 530 -44.23 26.71 -9.95
N ALA A 531 -43.09 27.39 -10.09
CA ALA A 531 -42.70 28.47 -9.17
C ALA A 531 -43.69 29.63 -9.17
N VAL A 532 -44.22 30.00 -10.35
CA VAL A 532 -45.26 31.04 -10.48
C VAL A 532 -46.57 30.58 -9.87
N SER A 533 -47.00 29.34 -10.14
CA SER A 533 -48.23 28.78 -9.56
C SER A 533 -48.18 28.74 -8.03
N GLU A 534 -47.02 28.42 -7.43
CA GLU A 534 -46.83 28.44 -5.98
C GLU A 534 -47.04 29.86 -5.41
N VAL A 535 -46.50 30.89 -6.06
CA VAL A 535 -46.67 32.29 -5.63
C VAL A 535 -48.10 32.80 -5.86
N GLU A 536 -48.70 32.46 -7.01
CA GLU A 536 -50.10 32.81 -7.31
C GLU A 536 -51.07 32.23 -6.30
N THR A 537 -50.86 30.99 -5.84
CA THR A 537 -51.72 30.34 -4.84
C THR A 537 -51.84 31.17 -3.56
N VAL A 538 -50.77 31.87 -3.17
CA VAL A 538 -50.75 32.72 -1.98
C VAL A 538 -51.35 34.10 -2.25
N ILE A 539 -51.11 34.67 -3.43
CA ILE A 539 -51.49 36.05 -3.76
C ILE A 539 -52.91 36.18 -4.30
N ARG A 540 -53.43 35.18 -5.01
CA ARG A 540 -54.74 35.22 -5.66
C ARG A 540 -55.89 35.54 -4.69
N PRO A 541 -55.97 34.94 -3.47
CA PRO A 541 -56.99 35.33 -2.49
C PRO A 541 -56.94 36.80 -2.06
N LEU A 542 -55.74 37.42 -2.04
CA LEU A 542 -55.57 38.83 -1.70
C LEU A 542 -56.02 39.77 -2.83
N ALA A 543 -55.77 39.37 -4.08
CA ALA A 543 -56.24 40.08 -5.27
C ALA A 543 -57.77 39.96 -5.42
N ASP A 544 -58.32 38.76 -5.26
CA ASP A 544 -59.77 38.48 -5.34
C ASP A 544 -60.56 39.27 -4.29
N LYS A 545 -60.01 39.40 -3.07
CA LYS A 545 -60.61 40.23 -2.01
C LYS A 545 -60.76 41.71 -2.42
N LYS A 546 -59.90 42.21 -3.30
CA LYS A 546 -59.96 43.55 -3.91
C LYS A 546 -60.58 43.53 -5.32
N ARG A 547 -61.17 42.41 -5.75
CA ARG A 547 -61.72 42.23 -7.11
C ARG A 547 -60.74 42.67 -8.21
N GLN A 548 -59.47 42.32 -8.05
CA GLN A 548 -58.42 42.63 -9.02
C GLN A 548 -58.17 41.43 -9.92
N ASP A 549 -58.02 41.67 -11.22
CA ASP A 549 -57.70 40.59 -12.15
C ASP A 549 -56.18 40.37 -12.19
N LEU A 550 -55.76 39.14 -11.88
CA LEU A 550 -54.36 38.69 -11.96
C LEU A 550 -54.18 37.83 -13.21
N ILE A 551 -53.41 38.32 -14.18
CA ILE A 551 -53.23 37.69 -15.50
C ILE A 551 -51.76 37.33 -15.69
N THR A 552 -51.48 36.05 -15.95
CA THR A 552 -50.12 35.55 -16.13
C THR A 552 -49.88 35.08 -17.56
N LYS A 553 -48.77 35.54 -18.16
CA LYS A 553 -48.30 35.14 -19.48
C LYS A 553 -46.84 34.71 -19.41
N ILE A 554 -46.58 33.45 -19.72
CA ILE A 554 -45.24 32.87 -19.79
C ILE A 554 -44.97 32.54 -21.27
N GLY A 555 -43.89 33.10 -21.84
CA GLY A 555 -43.52 32.89 -23.25
C GLY A 555 -43.06 31.46 -23.55
N GLU A 556 -43.20 31.03 -24.81
CA GLU A 556 -43.00 29.63 -25.27
C GLU A 556 -41.57 29.04 -25.11
N GLY A 557 -40.62 29.76 -24.51
CA GLY A 557 -39.26 29.29 -24.21
C GLY A 557 -38.88 29.28 -22.73
N VAL A 558 -39.76 29.74 -21.82
CA VAL A 558 -39.47 29.89 -20.37
C VAL A 558 -40.06 28.71 -19.60
N ALA A 559 -39.70 27.48 -19.98
CA ALA A 559 -40.23 26.28 -19.31
C ALA A 559 -39.39 25.89 -18.09
N LEU A 560 -38.06 25.79 -18.28
CA LEU A 560 -37.10 25.35 -17.27
C LEU A 560 -35.96 26.38 -17.18
N ILE A 561 -35.64 26.85 -15.97
CA ILE A 561 -34.51 27.75 -15.73
C ILE A 561 -33.60 27.20 -14.64
N LYS A 562 -32.33 27.61 -14.65
CA LYS A 562 -31.36 27.31 -13.59
C LYS A 562 -31.07 28.58 -12.79
N ALA A 563 -31.63 28.66 -11.59
CA ALA A 563 -31.47 29.76 -10.64
C ALA A 563 -31.67 29.24 -9.21
N ASP A 564 -31.52 30.10 -8.20
CA ASP A 564 -31.96 29.74 -6.86
C ASP A 564 -33.49 29.84 -6.78
N LYS A 565 -34.19 28.68 -6.72
CA LYS A 565 -35.65 28.61 -6.74
C LYS A 565 -36.28 29.38 -5.58
N VAL A 566 -35.65 29.34 -4.40
CA VAL A 566 -36.19 29.99 -3.20
C VAL A 566 -36.09 31.51 -3.35
N LYS A 567 -34.93 32.01 -3.78
CA LYS A 567 -34.71 33.45 -3.98
C LYS A 567 -35.47 34.01 -5.19
N PHE A 568 -35.62 33.22 -6.24
CA PHE A 568 -36.48 33.54 -7.38
C PHE A 568 -37.94 33.75 -6.95
N LYS A 569 -38.50 32.83 -6.16
CA LYS A 569 -39.86 32.98 -5.61
C LYS A 569 -39.99 34.21 -4.71
N GLN A 570 -38.95 34.52 -3.93
CA GLN A 570 -38.91 35.70 -3.06
C GLN A 570 -38.97 37.01 -3.86
N ILE A 571 -38.20 37.11 -4.95
CA ILE A 571 -38.24 38.25 -5.89
C ILE A 571 -39.64 38.41 -6.48
N LEU A 572 -40.22 37.33 -7.01
CA LEU A 572 -41.55 37.34 -7.62
C LEU A 572 -42.63 37.74 -6.62
N TYR A 573 -42.63 37.12 -5.43
CA TYR A 573 -43.57 37.43 -4.37
C TYR A 573 -43.53 38.91 -3.99
N ASN A 574 -42.34 39.49 -3.76
CA ASN A 574 -42.19 40.89 -3.38
C ASN A 574 -42.75 41.86 -4.43
N LEU A 575 -42.53 41.58 -5.71
CA LEU A 575 -43.02 42.44 -6.80
C LEU A 575 -44.54 42.34 -6.96
N VAL A 576 -45.08 41.12 -6.96
CA VAL A 576 -46.53 40.90 -7.14
C VAL A 576 -47.32 41.36 -5.91
N SER A 577 -46.80 41.16 -4.69
CA SER A 577 -47.45 41.66 -3.47
C SER A 577 -47.51 43.19 -3.46
N ASN A 578 -46.48 43.87 -3.98
CA ASN A 578 -46.50 45.33 -4.14
C ASN A 578 -47.55 45.75 -5.17
N ALA A 579 -47.65 45.07 -6.32
CA ALA A 579 -48.68 45.33 -7.32
C ALA A 579 -50.11 45.20 -6.75
N VAL A 580 -50.41 44.13 -6.00
CA VAL A 580 -51.71 43.93 -5.32
C VAL A 580 -51.96 45.01 -4.27
N LYS A 581 -50.93 45.43 -3.55
CA LYS A 581 -51.03 46.45 -2.50
C LYS A 581 -51.42 47.80 -3.09
N PHE A 582 -50.77 48.25 -4.16
CA PHE A 582 -50.87 49.61 -4.70
C PHE A 582 -51.88 49.76 -5.86
N THR A 583 -52.43 48.65 -6.35
CA THR A 583 -53.58 48.68 -7.27
C THR A 583 -54.88 48.93 -6.49
N PRO A 584 -55.79 49.80 -6.98
CA PRO A 584 -57.13 49.99 -6.38
C PRO A 584 -58.08 48.81 -6.66
N GLU A 585 -59.27 48.81 -6.04
CA GLU A 585 -60.31 47.78 -6.26
C GLU A 585 -60.75 47.79 -7.75
N GLY A 586 -60.84 46.62 -8.40
CA GLY A 586 -61.18 46.52 -9.83
C GLY A 586 -60.05 46.80 -10.83
N GLY A 587 -58.80 46.98 -10.36
CA GLY A 587 -57.63 47.14 -11.23
C GLY A 587 -57.03 45.82 -11.72
N ASN A 588 -56.07 45.92 -12.65
CA ASN A 588 -55.46 44.76 -13.30
C ASN A 588 -53.97 44.64 -12.95
N ILE A 589 -53.51 43.39 -12.81
CA ILE A 589 -52.11 43.05 -12.55
C ILE A 589 -51.68 41.98 -13.57
N PHE A 590 -50.60 42.26 -14.29
CA PHE A 590 -50.05 41.35 -15.29
C PHE A 590 -48.66 40.87 -14.88
N ILE A 591 -48.44 39.55 -14.96
CA ILE A 591 -47.14 38.92 -14.81
C ILE A 591 -46.71 38.42 -16.19
N GLU A 592 -45.63 38.98 -16.72
CA GLU A 592 -45.09 38.60 -18.03
C GLU A 592 -43.65 38.08 -17.89
N MET A 593 -43.39 36.88 -18.42
CA MET A 593 -42.05 36.28 -18.41
C MET A 593 -41.64 35.87 -19.82
N ASN A 594 -40.53 36.40 -20.30
CA ASN A 594 -40.02 36.15 -21.65
C ASN A 594 -38.48 35.99 -21.64
N LEU A 595 -37.95 35.18 -22.55
CA LEU A 595 -36.53 35.19 -22.87
C LEU A 595 -36.23 36.42 -23.74
N THR A 596 -35.10 37.07 -23.48
CA THR A 596 -34.66 38.23 -24.28
C THR A 596 -33.90 37.77 -25.53
N GLY A 597 -34.17 38.38 -26.69
CA GLY A 597 -33.52 38.07 -27.97
C GLY A 597 -33.18 39.30 -28.81
N GLU A 598 -32.44 39.10 -29.91
CA GLU A 598 -31.74 40.11 -30.74
C GLU A 598 -32.63 41.21 -31.39
N GLY A 599 -33.96 41.11 -31.29
CA GLY A 599 -34.92 42.12 -31.78
C GLY A 599 -35.49 43.05 -30.72
N ASP A 600 -35.11 42.87 -29.45
CA ASP A 600 -35.63 43.65 -28.33
C ASP A 600 -34.81 44.94 -28.15
N ALA A 601 -35.47 46.10 -28.19
CA ALA A 601 -34.83 47.43 -28.08
C ALA A 601 -33.96 47.60 -26.81
N TYR A 602 -34.18 46.74 -25.82
CA TYR A 602 -33.43 46.68 -24.57
C TYR A 602 -32.00 46.11 -24.74
N PHE A 603 -31.81 45.08 -25.58
CA PHE A 603 -30.50 44.47 -25.88
C PHE A 603 -29.54 45.46 -26.55
N ALA A 604 -30.08 46.43 -27.28
CA ALA A 604 -29.31 47.47 -27.95
C ALA A 604 -28.70 48.50 -26.97
N LYS A 605 -29.24 48.64 -25.75
CA LYS A 605 -28.77 49.62 -24.74
C LYS A 605 -27.87 49.02 -23.64
N HIS A 606 -27.94 47.72 -23.36
CA HIS A 606 -27.25 47.09 -22.22
C HIS A 606 -26.48 45.83 -22.65
N LYS A 607 -25.48 46.00 -23.54
CA LYS A 607 -24.67 44.92 -24.12
C LYS A 607 -23.81 44.15 -23.11
N ASP A 608 -23.58 44.70 -21.92
CA ASP A 608 -22.56 44.21 -20.98
C ASP A 608 -23.07 43.11 -20.02
N ILE A 609 -24.39 42.85 -19.97
CA ILE A 609 -25.01 41.93 -18.99
C ILE A 609 -25.28 40.53 -19.59
N CYS A 610 -25.54 40.42 -20.90
CA CYS A 610 -25.95 39.17 -21.55
C CYS A 610 -24.96 38.76 -22.65
N VAL A 611 -24.18 37.69 -22.42
CA VAL A 611 -23.08 37.25 -23.30
C VAL A 611 -23.57 36.42 -24.51
N LYS A 612 -24.78 35.84 -24.46
CA LYS A 612 -25.38 35.02 -25.53
C LYS A 612 -26.86 35.34 -25.82
N LYS A 613 -27.28 34.99 -27.03
CA LYS A 613 -28.55 35.32 -27.70
C LYS A 613 -29.85 34.83 -27.02
N ASP A 614 -29.75 33.85 -26.10
CA ASP A 614 -30.88 33.22 -25.37
C ASP A 614 -30.65 33.14 -23.84
N SER A 615 -29.74 33.95 -23.29
CA SER A 615 -29.15 33.71 -21.96
C SER A 615 -29.67 34.59 -20.83
N CYS A 616 -30.82 35.27 -20.98
CA CYS A 616 -31.35 36.15 -19.93
C CYS A 616 -32.88 36.06 -19.85
N LEU A 617 -33.40 35.86 -18.63
CA LEU A 617 -34.82 35.86 -18.30
C LEU A 617 -35.26 37.29 -17.99
N ARG A 618 -36.30 37.77 -18.68
CA ARG A 618 -37.00 39.00 -18.33
C ARG A 618 -38.31 38.67 -17.62
N LEU A 619 -38.42 39.13 -16.39
CA LEU A 619 -39.62 39.10 -15.55
C LEU A 619 -40.20 40.51 -15.45
N SER A 620 -41.44 40.72 -15.87
CA SER A 620 -42.14 42.01 -15.73
C SER A 620 -43.42 41.84 -14.91
N VAL A 621 -43.62 42.68 -13.90
CA VAL A 621 -44.87 42.80 -13.14
C VAL A 621 -45.45 44.18 -13.40
N ILE A 622 -46.64 44.23 -14.00
CA ILE A 622 -47.31 45.45 -14.44
C ILE A 622 -48.60 45.61 -13.63
N ASP A 623 -48.81 46.79 -13.06
CA ASP A 623 -49.99 47.13 -12.28
C ASP A 623 -50.67 48.39 -12.84
N THR A 624 -52.00 48.48 -12.74
CA THR A 624 -52.78 49.69 -13.06
C THR A 624 -53.03 50.56 -11.82
N GLY A 625 -52.06 50.61 -10.91
CA GLY A 625 -52.16 51.29 -9.62
C GLY A 625 -51.85 52.79 -9.67
N ILE A 626 -51.48 53.33 -8.51
CA ILE A 626 -51.26 54.76 -8.30
C ILE A 626 -50.05 55.34 -9.07
N GLY A 627 -49.14 54.50 -9.54
CA GLY A 627 -47.88 54.93 -10.18
C GLY A 627 -46.90 55.64 -9.22
N ILE A 628 -45.71 55.95 -9.74
CA ILE A 628 -44.55 56.48 -8.98
C ILE A 628 -43.97 57.68 -9.72
N LYS A 629 -43.78 58.80 -9.01
CA LYS A 629 -43.14 60.01 -9.55
C LYS A 629 -41.70 59.73 -9.98
N ARG A 630 -41.28 60.38 -11.07
CA ARG A 630 -39.94 60.19 -11.66
C ARG A 630 -38.79 60.50 -10.70
N GLU A 631 -38.99 61.44 -9.77
CA GLU A 631 -38.01 61.81 -8.75
C GLU A 631 -37.79 60.75 -7.66
N ASP A 632 -38.69 59.77 -7.55
CA ASP A 632 -38.63 58.72 -6.54
C ASP A 632 -38.22 57.35 -7.10
N HIS A 633 -37.98 57.24 -8.42
CA HIS A 633 -37.60 55.97 -9.08
C HIS A 633 -36.31 55.36 -8.54
N GLU A 634 -35.33 56.17 -8.13
CA GLU A 634 -34.10 55.67 -7.48
C GLU A 634 -34.29 55.43 -5.98
N LYS A 635 -35.11 56.26 -5.31
CA LYS A 635 -35.31 56.20 -3.86
C LYS A 635 -36.03 54.95 -3.41
N ILE A 636 -36.99 54.43 -4.20
CA ILE A 636 -37.77 53.24 -3.85
C ILE A 636 -36.93 51.96 -3.67
N PHE A 637 -35.70 51.92 -4.17
CA PHE A 637 -34.78 50.80 -4.01
C PHE A 637 -33.79 50.99 -2.84
N SER A 638 -33.87 52.12 -2.13
CA SER A 638 -33.05 52.40 -0.95
C SER A 638 -33.69 51.80 0.32
N GLU A 639 -32.85 51.41 1.28
CA GLU A 639 -33.32 50.82 2.54
C GLU A 639 -34.16 51.81 3.35
N PHE A 640 -35.30 51.35 3.87
CA PHE A 640 -36.21 52.12 4.73
C PHE A 640 -36.91 53.34 4.07
N GLU A 641 -36.78 53.54 2.76
CA GLU A 641 -37.41 54.64 2.04
C GLU A 641 -38.88 54.33 1.65
N GLN A 642 -39.77 55.32 1.79
CA GLN A 642 -41.19 55.24 1.42
C GLN A 642 -41.65 56.53 0.74
N VAL A 643 -42.35 56.41 -0.39
CA VAL A 643 -42.83 57.56 -1.18
C VAL A 643 -44.10 58.17 -0.56
N ASP A 644 -44.04 59.47 -0.23
CA ASP A 644 -45.08 60.38 0.30
C ASP A 644 -45.88 59.96 1.57
N SER A 645 -45.78 60.80 2.62
CA SER A 645 -46.33 60.60 3.97
C SER A 645 -47.87 60.69 4.11
N SER A 646 -48.58 60.99 3.03
CA SER A 646 -50.05 61.05 2.98
C SER A 646 -50.69 59.69 2.65
N PHE A 647 -49.98 58.82 1.92
CA PHE A 647 -50.41 57.46 1.55
C PHE A 647 -49.92 56.38 2.54
N SER A 648 -48.86 56.67 3.31
CA SER A 648 -48.31 55.79 4.35
C SER A 648 -49.30 55.45 5.48
N ARG A 649 -50.30 56.31 5.72
CA ARG A 649 -51.40 56.04 6.66
C ARG A 649 -52.45 55.04 6.15
N ARG A 650 -52.48 54.73 4.84
CA ARG A 650 -53.46 53.80 4.24
C ARG A 650 -52.87 52.42 3.90
N TYR A 651 -51.55 52.28 3.77
CA TYR A 651 -50.93 51.05 3.27
C TYR A 651 -49.63 50.72 4.02
N GLU A 652 -49.68 49.78 4.99
CA GLU A 652 -48.55 49.35 5.82
C GLU A 652 -47.43 48.68 5.01
N GLY A 653 -46.17 49.07 5.20
CA GLY A 653 -45.00 48.46 4.58
C GLY A 653 -43.70 48.85 5.30
N THR A 654 -42.63 48.09 5.06
CA THR A 654 -41.38 48.18 5.82
C THR A 654 -40.28 48.98 5.13
N GLY A 655 -40.43 49.28 3.84
CA GLY A 655 -39.40 49.93 3.02
C GLY A 655 -38.21 49.02 2.67
N LEU A 656 -38.22 47.73 3.06
CA LEU A 656 -37.09 46.81 2.85
C LEU A 656 -37.27 45.86 1.66
N GLY A 657 -38.50 45.62 1.21
CA GLY A 657 -38.81 44.61 0.20
C GLY A 657 -38.14 44.86 -1.15
N LEU A 658 -38.19 46.10 -1.66
CA LEU A 658 -37.58 46.46 -2.95
C LEU A 658 -36.05 46.54 -2.88
N ALA A 659 -35.49 47.02 -1.76
CA ALA A 659 -34.05 47.02 -1.52
C ALA A 659 -33.48 45.58 -1.48
N LEU A 660 -34.15 44.66 -0.78
CA LEU A 660 -33.79 43.25 -0.76
C LEU A 660 -33.94 42.61 -2.15
N THR A 661 -35.03 42.90 -2.86
CA THR A 661 -35.22 42.42 -4.25
C THR A 661 -34.08 42.88 -5.15
N LYS A 662 -33.66 44.15 -5.07
CA LYS A 662 -32.52 44.66 -5.84
C LYS A 662 -31.23 43.90 -5.50
N LYS A 663 -30.94 43.70 -4.21
CA LYS A 663 -29.74 42.94 -3.77
C LYS A 663 -29.75 41.48 -4.21
N LEU A 664 -30.90 40.82 -4.17
CA LEU A 664 -31.05 39.44 -4.66
C LEU A 664 -30.85 39.36 -6.17
N VAL A 665 -31.36 40.33 -6.94
CA VAL A 665 -31.17 40.40 -8.39
C VAL A 665 -29.69 40.68 -8.75
N GLU A 666 -29.03 41.62 -8.05
CA GLU A 666 -27.59 41.88 -8.17
C GLU A 666 -26.75 40.63 -7.88
N LEU A 667 -27.10 39.87 -6.82
CA LEU A 667 -26.43 38.60 -6.50
C LEU A 667 -26.59 37.54 -7.59
N HIS A 668 -27.71 37.53 -8.31
CA HIS A 668 -27.89 36.65 -9.47
C HIS A 668 -27.17 37.16 -10.73
N GLY A 669 -26.43 38.28 -10.65
CA GLY A 669 -25.77 38.92 -11.78
C GLY A 669 -26.73 39.68 -12.72
N GLY A 670 -27.92 40.02 -12.23
CA GLY A 670 -28.97 40.70 -12.97
C GLY A 670 -29.21 42.16 -12.54
N GLU A 671 -30.18 42.82 -13.16
CA GLU A 671 -30.59 44.19 -12.84
C GLU A 671 -32.13 44.35 -12.76
N ILE A 672 -32.60 45.33 -11.99
CA ILE A 672 -34.02 45.67 -11.79
C ILE A 672 -34.32 47.12 -12.17
N PHE A 673 -35.47 47.34 -12.81
CA PHE A 673 -35.90 48.63 -13.36
C PHE A 673 -37.36 48.90 -13.05
N VAL A 674 -37.74 50.18 -13.10
CA VAL A 674 -39.13 50.63 -12.97
C VAL A 674 -39.49 51.59 -14.10
N GLU A 675 -40.65 51.35 -14.71
CA GLU A 675 -41.31 52.27 -15.64
C GLU A 675 -42.65 52.64 -15.00
N SER A 676 -42.86 53.91 -14.64
CA SER A 676 -44.10 54.32 -13.97
C SER A 676 -44.45 55.78 -14.23
N GLU A 677 -45.74 56.05 -14.33
CA GLU A 677 -46.32 57.39 -14.42
C GLU A 677 -47.43 57.52 -13.37
N GLU A 678 -47.41 58.63 -12.63
CA GLU A 678 -48.38 58.88 -11.56
C GLU A 678 -49.83 58.85 -12.10
N GLY A 679 -50.68 58.06 -11.45
CA GLY A 679 -52.08 57.83 -11.82
C GLY A 679 -52.33 56.81 -12.95
N LYS A 680 -51.28 56.24 -13.57
CA LYS A 680 -51.42 55.26 -14.67
C LYS A 680 -50.88 53.86 -14.33
N GLY A 681 -50.17 53.70 -13.22
CA GLY A 681 -49.64 52.42 -12.75
C GLY A 681 -48.12 52.30 -12.86
N SER A 682 -47.60 51.12 -12.52
CA SER A 682 -46.16 50.85 -12.51
C SER A 682 -45.83 49.54 -13.21
N LYS A 683 -44.63 49.46 -13.77
CA LYS A 683 -44.07 48.25 -14.36
C LYS A 683 -42.67 48.03 -13.80
N PHE A 684 -42.53 46.98 -13.02
CA PHE A 684 -41.23 46.54 -12.52
C PHE A 684 -40.68 45.45 -13.42
N THR A 685 -39.46 45.64 -13.92
CA THR A 685 -38.79 44.69 -14.82
C THR A 685 -37.50 44.20 -14.19
N VAL A 686 -37.34 42.89 -14.07
CA VAL A 686 -36.14 42.21 -13.59
C VAL A 686 -35.52 41.43 -14.74
N VAL A 687 -34.21 41.58 -14.92
CA VAL A 687 -33.42 40.84 -15.91
C VAL A 687 -32.36 40.02 -15.18
N VAL A 688 -32.40 38.70 -15.32
CA VAL A 688 -31.45 37.78 -14.67
C VAL A 688 -30.75 36.91 -15.71
N PRO A 689 -29.41 36.79 -15.68
CA PRO A 689 -28.71 35.89 -16.57
C PRO A 689 -29.05 34.43 -16.25
N LEU A 690 -29.34 33.67 -17.29
CA LEU A 690 -29.51 32.23 -17.27
C LEU A 690 -28.17 31.58 -17.64
N PHE A 691 -27.68 30.72 -16.76
CA PHE A 691 -26.46 29.97 -17.01
C PHE A 691 -26.71 28.90 -18.08
N ASP A 692 -25.78 28.81 -19.03
CA ASP A 692 -25.84 27.94 -20.20
C ASP A 692 -25.97 26.46 -19.83
N VAL A 693 -27.05 25.82 -20.26
CA VAL A 693 -27.33 24.40 -20.04
C VAL A 693 -26.50 23.52 -21.00
N SER A 694 -25.88 24.10 -22.04
CA SER A 694 -25.16 23.34 -23.08
C SER A 694 -23.78 22.79 -22.68
N ALA A 695 -23.28 23.09 -21.46
CA ALA A 695 -22.04 22.50 -20.94
C ALA A 695 -22.27 21.28 -20.02
N VAL A 696 -23.52 20.95 -19.67
CA VAL A 696 -23.88 19.77 -18.86
C VAL A 696 -24.69 18.74 -19.67
N GLU A 697 -25.15 19.09 -20.88
CA GLU A 697 -25.84 18.19 -21.82
C GLU A 697 -24.94 17.12 -22.50
N LYS A 698 -23.73 16.87 -21.98
CA LYS A 698 -22.97 15.66 -22.31
C LYS A 698 -22.92 14.59 -21.23
N GLU A 699 -23.53 14.81 -20.06
CA GLU A 699 -23.62 13.78 -19.01
C GLU A 699 -25.02 13.58 -18.41
N ALA A 700 -26.06 14.17 -18.99
CA ALA A 700 -27.43 13.81 -18.63
C ALA A 700 -28.30 13.70 -19.89
N MET A 701 -28.59 12.47 -20.33
CA MET A 701 -29.72 12.23 -21.21
C MET A 701 -31.01 12.06 -20.38
N PRO A 702 -32.13 12.63 -20.84
CA PRO A 702 -33.40 12.65 -20.13
C PRO A 702 -34.25 11.41 -20.43
N MET A 703 -35.00 10.94 -19.43
CA MET A 703 -36.18 10.10 -19.66
C MET A 703 -37.34 10.58 -18.78
N GLU A 704 -38.31 11.22 -19.42
CA GLU A 704 -39.73 11.14 -19.05
C GLU A 704 -40.52 10.79 -20.34
N PRO A 705 -41.80 10.40 -20.29
CA PRO A 705 -42.40 9.38 -19.44
C PRO A 705 -43.10 8.35 -20.35
N ALA A 706 -42.74 7.07 -20.25
CA ALA A 706 -43.43 6.01 -20.98
C ALA A 706 -44.13 5.06 -20.01
N MET A 707 -45.39 5.38 -19.70
CA MET A 707 -46.37 4.37 -19.34
C MET A 707 -46.44 3.33 -20.46
N LYS A 708 -45.78 2.19 -20.26
CA LYS A 708 -46.14 0.92 -20.90
C LYS A 708 -46.06 -0.16 -19.84
N LYS A 709 -47.23 -0.75 -19.55
CA LYS A 709 -47.40 -2.02 -18.86
C LYS A 709 -46.38 -3.03 -19.40
N PHE A 710 -45.41 -3.39 -18.57
CA PHE A 710 -44.65 -4.63 -18.72
C PHE A 710 -44.82 -5.43 -17.44
N GLU A 711 -45.77 -6.37 -17.50
CA GLU A 711 -45.76 -7.56 -16.66
C GLU A 711 -44.44 -8.30 -16.91
N TYR A 712 -43.55 -8.29 -15.92
CA TYR A 712 -42.58 -9.37 -15.76
C TYR A 712 -42.92 -10.07 -14.44
N SER A 713 -43.36 -11.30 -14.60
CA SER A 713 -43.51 -12.31 -13.55
C SER A 713 -42.24 -12.39 -12.70
N LEU A 714 -42.42 -12.23 -11.39
CA LEU A 714 -41.45 -12.54 -10.34
C LEU A 714 -41.03 -14.02 -10.43
N ASP A 715 -39.96 -14.31 -11.17
CA ASP A 715 -39.23 -15.57 -11.02
C ASP A 715 -38.04 -15.34 -10.08
N MET A 716 -38.35 -15.34 -8.79
CA MET A 716 -37.38 -15.30 -7.70
C MET A 716 -36.65 -16.65 -7.61
N PRO A 717 -35.31 -16.70 -7.50
CA PRO A 717 -34.63 -17.93 -7.13
C PRO A 717 -35.06 -18.34 -5.71
N LYS A 718 -35.76 -19.48 -5.64
CA LYS A 718 -36.22 -20.13 -4.41
C LYS A 718 -35.04 -20.55 -3.51
N LYS A 719 -34.51 -19.64 -2.70
CA LYS A 719 -33.98 -19.99 -1.36
C LYS A 719 -35.14 -19.88 -0.35
N ARG A 720 -35.18 -20.83 0.59
CA ARG A 720 -36.34 -21.20 1.42
C ARG A 720 -37.01 -19.99 2.10
N ARG A 721 -38.31 -19.80 1.85
CA ARG A 721 -39.22 -18.75 2.37
C ARG A 721 -39.39 -18.72 3.91
N GLY A 722 -38.54 -19.38 4.70
CA GLY A 722 -38.66 -19.48 6.16
C GLY A 722 -37.55 -18.82 6.98
N GLU A 723 -36.38 -18.52 6.40
CA GLU A 723 -35.15 -18.23 7.17
C GLU A 723 -34.62 -16.78 7.06
N ALA A 724 -35.21 -15.91 6.24
CA ALA A 724 -34.80 -14.51 6.16
C ALA A 724 -35.33 -13.69 7.35
N PRO A 725 -34.52 -12.81 7.97
CA PRO A 725 -34.93 -11.97 9.10
C PRO A 725 -36.08 -11.03 8.70
N LEU A 726 -37.11 -10.94 9.56
CA LEU A 726 -38.33 -10.17 9.34
C LEU A 726 -38.20 -8.77 9.94
N ILE A 727 -38.38 -7.73 9.14
CA ILE A 727 -38.45 -6.33 9.60
C ILE A 727 -39.91 -5.89 9.55
N LEU A 728 -40.38 -5.24 10.62
CA LEU A 728 -41.71 -4.64 10.65
C LEU A 728 -41.58 -3.14 10.36
N VAL A 729 -42.26 -2.65 9.33
CA VAL A 729 -42.30 -1.24 8.94
C VAL A 729 -43.64 -0.65 9.38
N ALA A 730 -43.60 0.30 10.30
CA ALA A 730 -44.73 1.08 10.78
C ALA A 730 -44.67 2.48 10.14
N GLU A 731 -45.48 2.70 9.11
CA GLU A 731 -45.49 3.90 8.25
C GLU A 731 -46.92 4.11 7.73
N ASP A 732 -47.49 5.30 7.89
CA ASP A 732 -48.88 5.59 7.53
C ASP A 732 -49.06 5.94 6.04
N ASP A 733 -48.03 6.50 5.39
CA ASP A 733 -48.01 6.74 3.94
C ASP A 733 -47.71 5.44 3.15
N PRO A 734 -48.68 4.90 2.38
CA PRO A 734 -48.49 3.66 1.63
C PRO A 734 -47.38 3.74 0.59
N SER A 735 -47.13 4.92 0.03
CA SER A 735 -46.12 5.14 -1.01
C SER A 735 -44.71 4.99 -0.43
N THR A 736 -44.45 5.63 0.72
CA THR A 736 -43.19 5.51 1.47
C THR A 736 -42.97 4.07 1.96
N SER A 737 -44.03 3.43 2.45
CA SER A 737 -44.00 2.03 2.89
C SER A 737 -43.61 1.06 1.76
N GLU A 738 -44.13 1.26 0.54
CA GLU A 738 -43.81 0.44 -0.64
C GLU A 738 -42.33 0.58 -1.07
N ILE A 739 -41.79 1.81 -1.04
CA ILE A 739 -40.38 2.08 -1.34
C ILE A 739 -39.47 1.43 -0.30
N LEU A 740 -39.80 1.56 0.99
CA LEU A 740 -39.04 0.91 2.07
C LEU A 740 -39.05 -0.61 1.91
N THR A 741 -40.17 -1.20 1.50
CA THR A 741 -40.25 -2.64 1.21
C THR A 741 -39.38 -3.06 0.06
N LEU A 742 -39.35 -2.30 -1.03
CA LEU A 742 -38.46 -2.57 -2.15
C LEU A 742 -36.99 -2.55 -1.70
N HIS A 743 -36.60 -1.55 -0.92
CA HIS A 743 -35.24 -1.43 -0.39
C HIS A 743 -34.85 -2.61 0.51
N LEU A 744 -35.72 -2.98 1.45
CA LEU A 744 -35.49 -4.06 2.42
C LEU A 744 -35.53 -5.45 1.77
N ALA A 745 -36.47 -5.68 0.84
CA ALA A 745 -36.58 -6.95 0.12
C ALA A 745 -35.37 -7.19 -0.79
N GLN A 746 -34.87 -6.15 -1.48
CA GLN A 746 -33.61 -6.22 -2.22
C GLN A 746 -32.40 -6.45 -1.31
N GLY A 747 -32.46 -5.97 -0.06
CA GLY A 747 -31.46 -6.25 0.99
C GLY A 747 -31.53 -7.66 1.58
N GLY A 748 -32.47 -8.49 1.12
CA GLY A 748 -32.63 -9.88 1.58
C GLY A 748 -33.47 -10.04 2.86
N TYR A 749 -34.15 -9.00 3.32
CA TYR A 749 -35.05 -9.04 4.47
C TYR A 749 -36.48 -9.36 4.06
N ARG A 750 -37.25 -9.99 4.97
CA ARG A 750 -38.70 -10.07 4.86
C ARG A 750 -39.32 -8.83 5.48
N VAL A 751 -40.41 -8.33 4.93
CA VAL A 751 -41.07 -7.11 5.43
C VAL A 751 -42.52 -7.41 5.84
N ALA A 752 -42.91 -6.93 7.01
CA ALA A 752 -44.30 -6.85 7.46
C ALA A 752 -44.68 -5.38 7.67
N HIS A 753 -45.94 -5.04 7.41
CA HIS A 753 -46.41 -3.66 7.44
C HIS A 753 -47.41 -3.41 8.56
N VAL A 754 -47.33 -2.21 9.11
CA VAL A 754 -48.33 -1.61 9.97
C VAL A 754 -48.55 -0.17 9.50
N TYR A 755 -49.80 0.23 9.27
CA TYR A 755 -50.14 1.58 8.77
C TYR A 755 -50.84 2.44 9.83
N ASN A 756 -50.97 1.94 11.07
CA ASN A 756 -51.68 2.59 12.16
C ASN A 756 -51.04 2.20 13.49
N GLY A 757 -50.83 3.18 14.38
CA GLY A 757 -50.12 2.97 15.64
C GLY A 757 -50.82 2.08 16.66
N ASP A 758 -52.15 2.04 16.66
CA ASP A 758 -52.95 1.29 17.65
C ASP A 758 -52.77 -0.23 17.53
N VAL A 759 -52.44 -0.71 16.32
CA VAL A 759 -52.24 -2.13 16.02
C VAL A 759 -50.76 -2.52 15.96
N ALA A 760 -49.83 -1.59 16.14
CA ALA A 760 -48.39 -1.84 16.01
C ALA A 760 -47.87 -2.82 17.07
N ILE A 761 -48.20 -2.60 18.34
CA ILE A 761 -47.71 -3.42 19.46
C ILE A 761 -48.21 -4.86 19.37
N SER A 762 -49.49 -5.06 19.04
CA SER A 762 -50.06 -6.41 18.91
C SER A 762 -49.40 -7.18 17.78
N ARG A 763 -49.10 -6.52 16.66
CA ARG A 763 -48.37 -7.11 15.53
C ARG A 763 -46.90 -7.40 15.83
N ILE A 764 -46.21 -6.53 16.55
CA ILE A 764 -44.81 -6.78 16.96
C ILE A 764 -44.74 -8.01 17.88
N ARG A 765 -45.70 -8.15 18.81
CA ARG A 765 -45.77 -9.31 19.71
C ARG A 765 -46.10 -10.62 18.97
N GLU A 766 -46.98 -10.57 17.98
CA GLU A 766 -47.34 -11.72 17.14
C GLU A 766 -46.18 -12.16 16.22
N LEU A 767 -45.55 -11.20 15.54
CA LEU A 767 -44.60 -11.47 14.45
C LEU A 767 -43.14 -11.59 14.92
N LYS A 768 -42.81 -11.09 16.13
CA LYS A 768 -41.47 -11.07 16.72
C LYS A 768 -40.38 -10.70 15.70
N PRO A 769 -40.44 -9.48 15.12
CA PRO A 769 -39.53 -9.07 14.07
C PRO A 769 -38.09 -8.95 14.58
N PHE A 770 -37.13 -9.13 13.67
CA PHE A 770 -35.71 -8.88 13.85
C PHE A 770 -35.42 -7.41 14.18
N ALA A 771 -36.16 -6.48 13.59
CA ALA A 771 -36.12 -5.06 13.91
C ALA A 771 -37.45 -4.39 13.52
N VAL A 772 -37.76 -3.25 14.16
CA VAL A 772 -38.92 -2.41 13.83
C VAL A 772 -38.41 -1.09 13.25
N LEU A 773 -38.91 -0.69 12.08
CA LEU A 773 -38.76 0.65 11.54
C LEU A 773 -40.05 1.42 11.84
N LEU A 774 -39.96 2.50 12.59
CA LEU A 774 -41.12 3.18 13.18
C LEU A 774 -41.15 4.66 12.80
N ASP A 775 -42.16 5.07 12.06
CA ASP A 775 -42.40 6.49 11.80
C ASP A 775 -42.88 7.22 13.06
N VAL A 776 -42.39 8.44 13.25
CA VAL A 776 -42.76 9.30 14.39
C VAL A 776 -44.21 9.78 14.26
N MET A 777 -44.63 10.17 13.06
CA MET A 777 -45.96 10.71 12.81
C MET A 777 -46.87 9.65 12.21
N MET A 778 -47.69 9.00 13.05
CA MET A 778 -48.71 8.07 12.59
C MET A 778 -50.07 8.39 13.23
N PRO A 779 -51.20 8.09 12.55
CA PRO A 779 -52.54 8.23 13.13
C PRO A 779 -52.80 7.16 14.19
N GLY A 780 -53.47 7.57 15.28
CA GLY A 780 -53.71 6.75 16.48
C GLY A 780 -52.64 7.04 17.54
N LYS A 781 -51.98 6.00 18.05
CA LYS A 781 -50.74 6.14 18.82
C LYS A 781 -49.58 6.68 17.98
N ASP A 782 -48.82 7.62 18.53
CA ASP A 782 -47.64 8.16 17.87
C ASP A 782 -46.42 7.23 17.99
N GLY A 783 -45.38 7.47 17.18
CA GLY A 783 -44.18 6.63 17.18
C GLY A 783 -43.39 6.65 18.50
N TRP A 784 -43.57 7.68 19.31
CA TRP A 784 -42.89 7.82 20.61
C TRP A 784 -43.55 6.95 21.68
N GLU A 785 -44.89 6.96 21.74
CA GLU A 785 -45.69 6.11 22.61
C GLU A 785 -45.45 4.62 22.31
N ILE A 786 -45.37 4.26 21.02
CA ILE A 786 -45.10 2.88 20.59
C ILE A 786 -43.69 2.45 21.00
N LEU A 787 -42.67 3.30 20.82
CA LEU A 787 -41.31 3.01 21.26
C LEU A 787 -41.24 2.78 22.77
N GLN A 788 -41.86 3.66 23.55
CA GLN A 788 -41.88 3.54 25.01
C GLN A 788 -42.57 2.26 25.47
N GLU A 789 -43.67 1.86 24.81
CA GLU A 789 -44.36 0.60 25.09
C GLU A 789 -43.51 -0.62 24.72
N ILE A 790 -42.80 -0.61 23.58
CA ILE A 790 -41.87 -1.69 23.21
C ILE A 790 -40.78 -1.85 24.27
N LYS A 791 -40.19 -0.74 24.74
CA LYS A 791 -39.06 -0.76 25.69
C LYS A 791 -39.47 -1.02 27.13
N SER A 792 -40.71 -0.74 27.49
CA SER A 792 -41.27 -1.03 28.82
C SER A 792 -41.81 -2.46 28.93
N ASP A 793 -42.07 -3.15 27.82
CA ASP A 793 -42.55 -4.53 27.80
C ASP A 793 -41.38 -5.54 27.96
N PRO A 794 -41.39 -6.40 29.00
CA PRO A 794 -40.31 -7.38 29.23
C PRO A 794 -40.06 -8.36 28.07
N GLU A 795 -41.07 -8.66 27.25
CA GLU A 795 -40.94 -9.56 26.10
C GLU A 795 -40.52 -8.85 24.80
N LEU A 796 -40.70 -7.53 24.70
CA LEU A 796 -40.45 -6.75 23.46
C LEU A 796 -39.23 -5.82 23.56
N LYS A 797 -38.76 -5.50 24.77
CA LYS A 797 -37.70 -4.50 25.01
C LYS A 797 -36.40 -4.74 24.23
N ASP A 798 -36.07 -6.00 23.97
CA ASP A 798 -34.83 -6.41 23.30
C ASP A 798 -34.93 -6.32 21.77
N ILE A 799 -36.11 -6.07 21.21
CA ILE A 799 -36.30 -5.87 19.77
C ILE A 799 -35.71 -4.49 19.39
N PRO A 800 -34.76 -4.42 18.44
CA PRO A 800 -34.23 -3.14 17.95
C PRO A 800 -35.31 -2.30 17.29
N VAL A 801 -35.37 -1.01 17.62
CA VAL A 801 -36.32 -0.06 17.03
C VAL A 801 -35.53 1.07 16.38
N ILE A 802 -35.73 1.28 15.08
CA ILE A 802 -35.16 2.38 14.31
C ILE A 802 -36.29 3.38 14.05
N MET A 803 -36.13 4.60 14.55
CA MET A 803 -37.11 5.67 14.34
C MET A 803 -36.92 6.31 12.96
N SER A 804 -38.00 6.73 12.31
CA SER A 804 -38.02 7.48 11.04
C SER A 804 -38.76 8.80 11.25
N SER A 805 -38.20 9.95 10.81
CA SER A 805 -38.84 11.26 11.05
C SER A 805 -38.46 12.33 10.04
N VAL A 806 -39.33 13.34 9.91
CA VAL A 806 -39.15 14.55 9.09
C VAL A 806 -38.42 15.66 9.87
N VAL A 807 -38.36 15.59 11.20
CA VAL A 807 -37.72 16.59 12.08
C VAL A 807 -36.64 15.94 12.95
N ASP A 808 -35.48 16.58 13.03
CA ASP A 808 -34.28 16.09 13.70
C ASP A 808 -34.40 16.26 15.22
N ASN A 809 -34.95 15.25 15.92
CA ASN A 809 -35.11 15.26 17.38
C ASN A 809 -34.49 13.99 17.99
N LEU A 810 -33.20 13.81 17.72
CA LEU A 810 -32.39 12.62 18.03
C LEU A 810 -32.29 12.33 19.53
N GLU A 811 -32.23 13.37 20.36
CA GLU A 811 -32.03 13.26 21.82
C GLU A 811 -33.19 12.51 22.50
N LEU A 812 -34.44 12.79 22.10
CA LEU A 812 -35.63 12.11 22.63
C LEU A 812 -35.70 10.64 22.16
N GLY A 813 -35.27 10.38 20.92
CA GLY A 813 -35.09 9.04 20.30
C GLY A 813 -34.35 8.06 21.19
N PHE A 814 -33.11 8.42 21.47
CA PHE A 814 -32.20 7.56 22.23
C PHE A 814 -32.57 7.50 23.71
N ALA A 815 -33.05 8.60 24.30
CA ALA A 815 -33.48 8.62 25.71
C ALA A 815 -34.64 7.65 25.99
N LEU A 816 -35.54 7.45 25.02
CA LEU A 816 -36.65 6.50 25.11
C LEU A 816 -36.28 5.07 24.68
N GLY A 817 -35.03 4.83 24.32
CA GLY A 817 -34.48 3.51 24.05
C GLY A 817 -34.50 3.08 22.58
N ALA A 818 -34.67 4.00 21.62
CA ALA A 818 -34.48 3.68 20.20
C ALA A 818 -33.03 3.20 19.96
N THR A 819 -32.89 2.23 19.07
CA THR A 819 -31.58 1.66 18.72
C THR A 819 -30.86 2.54 17.70
N ASP A 820 -31.61 3.18 16.81
CA ASP A 820 -31.07 4.15 15.86
C ASP A 820 -32.20 5.04 15.28
N TYR A 821 -31.83 6.01 14.44
CA TYR A 821 -32.73 7.01 13.86
C TYR A 821 -32.46 7.25 12.36
N LEU A 822 -33.49 7.52 11.57
CA LEU A 822 -33.42 7.82 10.14
C LEU A 822 -34.20 9.10 9.83
N VAL A 823 -33.57 10.02 9.11
CA VAL A 823 -34.21 11.26 8.65
C VAL A 823 -34.82 11.02 7.27
N LYS A 824 -36.09 11.40 7.08
CA LYS A 824 -36.79 11.32 5.79
C LYS A 824 -36.27 12.42 4.85
N PRO A 825 -36.01 12.13 3.56
CA PRO A 825 -36.28 10.88 2.85
C PRO A 825 -35.29 9.76 3.18
N VAL A 826 -35.80 8.55 3.47
CA VAL A 826 -34.99 7.41 3.90
C VAL A 826 -34.18 6.84 2.74
N ASP A 827 -32.88 7.07 2.76
CA ASP A 827 -31.94 6.52 1.80
C ASP A 827 -31.72 4.99 1.99
N ARG A 828 -31.66 4.26 0.87
CA ARG A 828 -31.50 2.79 0.84
C ARG A 828 -30.19 2.34 1.49
N ILE A 829 -29.10 3.05 1.23
CA ILE A 829 -27.76 2.68 1.72
C ILE A 829 -27.70 2.90 3.23
N SER A 830 -28.21 4.04 3.71
CA SER A 830 -28.32 4.35 5.13
C SER A 830 -29.16 3.33 5.90
N LEU A 831 -30.33 2.94 5.37
CA LEU A 831 -31.21 1.95 5.97
C LEU A 831 -30.54 0.55 6.07
N LEU A 832 -29.95 0.05 4.98
CA LEU A 832 -29.32 -1.27 4.97
C LEU A 832 -28.06 -1.33 5.83
N LYS A 833 -27.28 -0.25 5.90
CA LYS A 833 -26.10 -0.15 6.77
C LYS A 833 -26.49 -0.32 8.24
N LYS A 834 -27.46 0.46 8.72
CA LYS A 834 -27.95 0.38 10.11
C LYS A 834 -28.50 -1.00 10.46
N LEU A 835 -29.24 -1.62 9.55
CA LEU A 835 -29.75 -2.99 9.73
C LEU A 835 -28.66 -4.06 9.70
N SER A 836 -27.59 -3.83 8.93
CA SER A 836 -26.42 -4.71 8.92
C SER A 836 -25.63 -4.62 10.23
N ASP A 837 -25.46 -3.41 10.80
CA ASP A 837 -24.81 -3.21 12.09
C ASP A 837 -25.54 -3.97 13.22
N LEU A 838 -26.87 -4.03 13.16
CA LEU A 838 -27.71 -4.83 14.07
C LEU A 838 -27.51 -6.35 13.91
N SER A 839 -27.20 -6.82 12.70
CA SER A 839 -26.98 -8.24 12.42
C SER A 839 -25.66 -8.78 12.99
N PHE A 840 -24.67 -7.92 13.22
CA PHE A 840 -23.37 -8.29 13.80
C PHE A 840 -23.32 -8.18 15.32
N SER A 841 -24.30 -7.52 15.96
CA SER A 841 -24.30 -7.29 17.41
C SER A 841 -24.80 -8.46 18.26
N THR A 842 -25.21 -9.59 17.66
CA THR A 842 -25.60 -10.77 18.45
C THR A 842 -24.47 -11.81 18.54
N LYS A 843 -23.70 -11.69 19.64
CA LYS A 843 -22.83 -12.70 20.27
C LYS A 843 -21.67 -13.26 19.42
N LYS A 844 -20.51 -12.61 19.51
CA LYS A 844 -19.20 -13.25 19.84
C LYS A 844 -18.20 -12.17 20.30
N GLY A 845 -17.57 -12.42 21.44
CA GLY A 845 -16.83 -11.41 22.22
C GLY A 845 -15.64 -10.79 21.48
N ARG A 846 -15.69 -9.46 21.32
CA ARG A 846 -14.49 -8.63 21.13
C ARG A 846 -13.78 -8.48 22.47
N ARG A 847 -12.44 -8.44 22.43
CA ARG A 847 -11.62 -7.97 23.55
C ARG A 847 -11.89 -6.47 23.72
N SER A 848 -12.36 -6.04 24.89
CA SER A 848 -12.58 -4.62 25.19
C SER A 848 -11.24 -3.90 25.32
N ILE A 849 -11.04 -2.82 24.57
CA ILE A 849 -9.82 -2.00 24.59
C ILE A 849 -9.91 -1.06 25.79
N ASN A 850 -8.91 -1.11 26.68
CA ASN A 850 -8.88 -0.30 27.90
C ASN A 850 -8.07 0.98 27.68
N ILE A 851 -8.71 2.14 27.81
CA ILE A 851 -8.06 3.46 27.71
C ILE A 851 -7.98 4.07 29.11
N LEU A 852 -6.78 4.47 29.54
CA LEU A 852 -6.58 5.21 30.79
C LEU A 852 -6.49 6.72 30.51
N CYS A 853 -7.46 7.50 30.99
CA CYS A 853 -7.47 8.95 30.91
C CYS A 853 -6.94 9.55 32.22
N ILE A 854 -5.91 10.39 32.14
CA ILE A 854 -5.25 11.04 33.28
C ILE A 854 -5.35 12.55 33.11
N ASP A 855 -6.17 13.20 33.93
CA ASP A 855 -6.44 14.64 33.90
C ASP A 855 -6.88 15.10 35.29
N ASP A 856 -6.45 16.26 35.76
CA ASP A 856 -6.83 16.80 37.07
C ASP A 856 -8.22 17.47 37.07
N HIS A 857 -8.79 17.72 35.88
CA HIS A 857 -10.12 18.30 35.72
C HIS A 857 -11.18 17.21 35.49
N VAL A 858 -12.10 17.08 36.46
CA VAL A 858 -13.18 16.08 36.42
C VAL A 858 -14.07 16.22 35.18
N GLU A 859 -14.37 17.46 34.76
CA GLU A 859 -15.18 17.77 33.57
C GLU A 859 -14.56 17.20 32.27
N VAL A 860 -13.23 17.18 32.17
CA VAL A 860 -12.52 16.63 31.00
C VAL A 860 -12.57 15.10 31.02
N LEU A 861 -12.43 14.48 32.19
CA LEU A 861 -12.57 13.02 32.34
C LEU A 861 -14.00 12.57 31.99
N GLU A 862 -15.03 13.31 32.41
CA GLU A 862 -16.43 13.04 32.05
C GLU A 862 -16.67 13.20 30.54
N LEU A 863 -16.12 14.25 29.93
CA LEU A 863 -16.19 14.46 28.48
C LEU A 863 -15.53 13.30 27.71
N LEU A 864 -14.30 12.91 28.08
CA LEU A 864 -13.60 11.81 27.43
C LEU A 864 -14.36 10.48 27.60
N THR A 865 -14.94 10.24 28.77
CA THR A 865 -15.76 9.06 29.04
C THR A 865 -17.01 9.05 28.13
N SER A 866 -17.69 10.20 28.01
CA SER A 866 -18.88 10.37 27.16
C SER A 866 -18.59 10.21 25.65
N ILE A 867 -17.34 10.40 25.23
CA ILE A 867 -16.90 10.19 23.84
C ILE A 867 -16.49 8.74 23.59
N LEU A 868 -15.73 8.15 24.50
CA LEU A 868 -15.03 6.88 24.29
C LEU A 868 -15.87 5.65 24.65
N GLU A 869 -16.68 5.68 25.71
CA GLU A 869 -17.51 4.52 26.08
C GLU A 869 -18.57 4.18 25.01
N PRO A 870 -19.32 5.16 24.44
CA PRO A 870 -20.26 4.87 23.35
C PRO A 870 -19.57 4.39 22.07
N SER A 871 -18.27 4.66 21.94
CA SER A 871 -17.44 4.22 20.81
C SER A 871 -16.87 2.81 21.00
N GLY A 872 -17.21 2.13 22.12
CA GLY A 872 -16.85 0.73 22.38
C GLY A 872 -15.55 0.53 23.18
N TYR A 873 -14.97 1.60 23.74
CA TYR A 873 -13.79 1.52 24.59
C TYR A 873 -14.17 1.41 26.07
N ASN A 874 -13.35 0.74 26.86
CA ASN A 874 -13.48 0.75 28.31
C ASN A 874 -12.57 1.84 28.90
N VAL A 875 -13.16 2.82 29.58
CA VAL A 875 -12.44 4.00 30.07
C VAL A 875 -12.09 3.83 31.54
N ILE A 876 -10.82 4.05 31.87
CA ILE A 876 -10.30 4.08 33.23
C ILE A 876 -9.86 5.51 33.50
N SER A 877 -10.45 6.19 34.48
CA SER A 877 -10.14 7.60 34.73
C SER A 877 -9.22 7.77 35.95
N ALA A 878 -8.28 8.71 35.88
CA ALA A 878 -7.39 9.10 36.99
C ALA A 878 -7.33 10.62 37.10
N ASP A 879 -7.64 11.13 38.30
CA ASP A 879 -7.73 12.56 38.63
C ASP A 879 -6.39 13.19 39.06
N SER A 880 -5.27 12.47 38.92
CA SER A 880 -3.92 12.97 39.23
C SER A 880 -2.83 12.10 38.60
N GLY A 881 -1.65 12.67 38.38
CA GLY A 881 -0.49 11.94 37.84
C GLY A 881 -0.08 10.72 38.68
N LYS A 882 -0.12 10.82 40.02
CA LYS A 882 0.20 9.70 40.93
C LYS A 882 -0.76 8.51 40.77
N LYS A 883 -2.07 8.77 40.82
CA LYS A 883 -3.09 7.73 40.60
C LYS A 883 -3.04 7.19 39.17
N GLY A 884 -2.69 8.04 38.20
CA GLY A 884 -2.45 7.63 36.81
C GLY A 884 -1.34 6.58 36.69
N ILE A 885 -0.20 6.79 37.35
CA ILE A 885 0.91 5.83 37.37
C ILE A 885 0.50 4.52 38.06
N GLU A 886 -0.18 4.60 39.21
CA GLU A 886 -0.65 3.43 39.94
C GLU A 886 -1.65 2.59 39.11
N LYS A 887 -2.61 3.24 38.46
CA LYS A 887 -3.60 2.58 37.60
C LYS A 887 -2.96 2.02 36.33
N ALA A 888 -1.99 2.70 35.73
CA ALA A 888 -1.25 2.17 34.58
C ALA A 888 -0.51 0.87 34.92
N LEU A 889 0.10 0.79 36.11
CA LEU A 889 0.78 -0.42 36.58
C LEU A 889 -0.18 -1.56 36.93
N THR A 890 -1.35 -1.22 37.48
CA THR A 890 -2.35 -2.18 37.93
C THR A 890 -3.15 -2.76 36.77
N TYR A 891 -3.71 -1.89 35.92
CA TYR A 891 -4.66 -2.27 34.88
C TYR A 891 -4.01 -2.52 33.52
N LYS A 892 -2.76 -2.07 33.30
CA LYS A 892 -2.02 -2.21 32.04
C LYS A 892 -2.89 -1.85 30.83
N PRO A 893 -3.34 -0.59 30.74
CA PRO A 893 -4.23 -0.13 29.67
C PRO A 893 -3.57 -0.28 28.30
N ASP A 894 -4.40 -0.42 27.27
CA ASP A 894 -3.96 -0.52 25.89
C ASP A 894 -3.53 0.84 25.32
N LEU A 895 -4.03 1.95 25.88
CA LEU A 895 -3.67 3.35 25.56
C LEU A 895 -3.79 4.26 26.80
N ILE A 896 -2.94 5.29 26.90
CA ILE A 896 -3.04 6.35 27.91
C ILE A 896 -3.30 7.69 27.24
N ILE A 897 -4.32 8.43 27.69
CA ILE A 897 -4.55 9.84 27.38
C ILE A 897 -4.13 10.65 28.60
N LEU A 898 -3.22 11.62 28.42
CA LEU A 898 -2.53 12.30 29.52
C LEU A 898 -2.53 13.81 29.35
N ASP A 899 -2.98 14.55 30.36
CA ASP A 899 -2.69 15.98 30.46
C ASP A 899 -1.28 16.23 31.01
N LEU A 900 -0.65 17.29 30.53
CA LEU A 900 0.66 17.75 31.02
C LEU A 900 0.55 18.67 32.22
N MET A 901 -0.57 19.37 32.38
CA MET A 901 -0.73 20.45 33.36
C MET A 901 -1.54 19.97 34.57
N MET A 902 -0.93 19.13 35.41
CA MET A 902 -1.56 18.60 36.62
C MET A 902 -0.77 18.96 37.89
N PRO A 903 -1.44 19.15 39.05
CA PRO A 903 -0.80 19.42 40.32
C PRO A 903 -0.07 18.19 40.88
N GLU A 904 0.92 18.45 41.74
CA GLU A 904 1.84 17.49 42.38
C GLU A 904 2.80 16.74 41.44
N VAL A 905 2.27 16.04 40.44
CA VAL A 905 3.05 15.26 39.47
C VAL A 905 2.56 15.66 38.08
N ASP A 906 3.42 16.37 37.35
CA ASP A 906 3.11 16.85 36.00
C ASP A 906 3.14 15.70 34.97
N GLY A 907 2.53 15.91 33.80
CA GLY A 907 2.47 14.86 32.79
C GLY A 907 3.83 14.52 32.17
N PHE A 908 4.86 15.37 32.31
CA PHE A 908 6.21 15.03 31.89
C PHE A 908 6.83 13.98 32.83
N GLU A 909 6.64 14.14 34.13
CA GLU A 909 7.09 13.20 35.15
C GLU A 909 6.31 11.88 35.08
N VAL A 910 5.00 11.92 34.81
CA VAL A 910 4.19 10.71 34.52
C VAL A 910 4.76 9.96 33.32
N THR A 911 5.00 10.67 32.20
CA THR A 911 5.54 10.07 30.97
C THR A 911 6.90 9.42 31.23
N GLN A 912 7.82 10.13 31.91
CA GLN A 912 9.14 9.61 32.23
C GLN A 912 9.08 8.37 33.12
N THR A 913 8.21 8.38 34.14
CA THR A 913 8.05 7.26 35.07
C THR A 913 7.51 6.02 34.38
N LEU A 914 6.47 6.18 33.54
CA LEU A 914 5.87 5.07 32.81
C LEU A 914 6.81 4.49 31.74
N LYS A 915 7.56 5.35 31.04
CA LYS A 915 8.52 4.91 30.01
C LYS A 915 9.80 4.30 30.58
N SER A 916 10.13 4.59 31.84
CA SER A 916 11.31 4.00 32.51
C SER A 916 11.00 2.65 33.19
N ASN A 917 9.74 2.24 33.24
CA ASN A 917 9.31 1.00 33.87
C ASN A 917 9.03 -0.10 32.83
N SER A 918 9.68 -1.25 32.97
CA SER A 918 9.60 -2.37 32.01
C SER A 918 8.19 -2.94 31.81
N LEU A 919 7.26 -2.70 32.72
CA LEU A 919 5.88 -3.17 32.61
C LEU A 919 4.96 -2.21 31.85
N THR A 920 5.33 -0.93 31.72
CA THR A 920 4.49 0.13 31.15
C THR A 920 5.16 0.87 29.99
N MET A 921 6.45 0.60 29.73
CA MET A 921 7.23 1.33 28.72
C MET A 921 6.65 1.24 27.31
N ASP A 922 5.99 0.13 26.99
CA ASP A 922 5.40 -0.11 25.67
C ASP A 922 3.97 0.41 25.56
N ILE A 923 3.38 1.01 26.61
CA ILE A 923 2.02 1.55 26.53
C ILE A 923 2.06 2.89 25.77
N PRO A 924 1.29 3.05 24.68
CA PRO A 924 1.24 4.31 23.94
C PRO A 924 0.63 5.41 24.80
N ILE A 925 1.18 6.62 24.68
CA ILE A 925 0.72 7.81 25.40
C ILE A 925 0.31 8.86 24.36
N LEU A 926 -0.93 9.35 24.47
CA LEU A 926 -1.48 10.49 23.74
C LEU A 926 -1.56 11.67 24.71
N ILE A 927 -0.94 12.79 24.36
CA ILE A 927 -1.04 14.00 25.18
C ILE A 927 -2.28 14.79 24.79
N LEU A 928 -3.09 15.16 25.76
CA LEU A 928 -4.21 16.09 25.60
C LEU A 928 -4.02 17.26 26.57
N THR A 929 -3.55 18.41 26.08
CA THR A 929 -3.21 19.54 26.96
C THR A 929 -3.67 20.90 26.42
N ALA A 930 -3.90 21.86 27.33
CA ALA A 930 -4.14 23.26 26.98
C ALA A 930 -2.83 24.08 26.86
N LYS A 931 -1.69 23.49 27.20
CA LYS A 931 -0.36 24.13 27.12
C LYS A 931 0.12 24.23 25.67
N ASP A 932 0.57 25.41 25.25
CA ASP A 932 1.36 25.57 24.02
C ASP A 932 2.76 24.97 24.22
N LEU A 933 3.04 23.88 23.51
CA LEU A 933 4.30 23.14 23.64
C LEU A 933 5.46 23.89 22.98
N THR A 934 6.44 24.32 23.78
CA THR A 934 7.69 24.92 23.31
C THR A 934 8.60 23.88 22.63
N VAL A 935 9.67 24.34 21.96
CA VAL A 935 10.67 23.44 21.35
C VAL A 935 11.33 22.53 22.41
N ASP A 936 11.58 23.04 23.61
CA ASP A 936 12.15 22.26 24.73
C ASP A 936 11.17 21.21 25.26
N ASP A 937 9.89 21.57 25.38
CA ASP A 937 8.83 20.61 25.77
C ASP A 937 8.75 19.44 24.77
N ARG A 938 8.82 19.74 23.47
CA ARG A 938 8.79 18.73 22.40
C ARG A 938 10.01 17.81 22.44
N LEU A 939 11.20 18.36 22.75
CA LEU A 939 12.42 17.56 22.90
C LEU A 939 12.36 16.61 24.10
N ARG A 940 11.73 17.02 25.22
CA ARG A 940 11.54 16.18 26.40
C ARG A 940 10.59 15.00 26.14
N LEU A 941 9.60 15.20 25.27
CA LEU A 941 8.56 14.22 24.92
C LEU A 941 8.93 13.35 23.70
N ALA A 942 9.92 13.77 22.91
CA ALA A 942 10.36 13.07 21.71
C ALA A 942 10.78 11.61 22.01
N GLY A 943 10.19 10.67 21.27
CA GLY A 943 10.44 9.23 21.43
C GLY A 943 9.78 8.59 22.66
N ARG A 944 8.96 9.33 23.42
CA ARG A 944 8.25 8.85 24.61
C ARG A 944 6.73 8.95 24.51
N VAL A 945 6.21 9.69 23.54
CA VAL A 945 4.78 9.94 23.32
C VAL A 945 4.49 9.79 21.83
N GLU A 946 3.32 9.26 21.50
CA GLU A 946 2.94 8.96 20.11
C GLU A 946 2.38 10.18 19.38
N THR A 947 1.51 10.95 20.04
CA THR A 947 0.85 12.13 19.46
C THR A 947 0.45 13.12 20.54
N PHE A 948 0.17 14.36 20.15
CA PHE A 948 -0.32 15.42 21.03
C PHE A 948 -1.50 16.15 20.40
N MET A 949 -2.46 16.55 21.24
CA MET A 949 -3.68 17.24 20.85
C MET A 949 -3.92 18.43 21.80
N GLN A 950 -4.40 19.55 21.25
CA GLN A 950 -4.79 20.72 22.03
C GLN A 950 -6.23 20.61 22.51
N LYS A 951 -6.47 20.84 23.81
CA LYS A 951 -7.79 20.80 24.43
C LYS A 951 -8.81 21.80 23.83
N SER A 952 -8.34 22.94 23.27
CA SER A 952 -9.22 24.03 22.83
C SER A 952 -9.77 23.91 21.39
N HIS A 953 -9.35 22.90 20.62
CA HIS A 953 -9.62 22.85 19.17
C HIS A 953 -9.92 21.45 18.60
N PHE A 954 -10.24 20.45 19.43
CA PHE A 954 -10.54 19.11 18.92
C PHE A 954 -12.04 18.81 18.90
N THR A 955 -12.52 18.18 17.82
CA THR A 955 -13.86 17.61 17.75
C THR A 955 -13.87 16.16 18.25
N LYS A 956 -15.06 15.61 18.52
CA LYS A 956 -15.23 14.19 18.84
C LYS A 956 -14.59 13.31 17.76
N GLU A 957 -14.78 13.70 16.49
CA GLU A 957 -14.25 13.02 15.32
C GLU A 957 -12.72 13.06 15.31
N ASP A 958 -12.09 14.18 15.63
CA ASP A 958 -10.62 14.32 15.66
C ASP A 958 -9.99 13.42 16.71
N LEU A 959 -10.57 13.34 17.91
CA LEU A 959 -10.07 12.46 18.98
C LEU A 959 -10.18 10.98 18.59
N LEU A 960 -11.33 10.58 18.03
CA LEU A 960 -11.53 9.20 17.58
C LEU A 960 -10.62 8.84 16.40
N LEU A 961 -10.35 9.78 15.50
CA LEU A 961 -9.40 9.61 14.40
C LEU A 961 -7.97 9.39 14.91
N GLN A 962 -7.49 10.20 15.86
CA GLN A 962 -6.17 10.02 16.45
C GLN A 962 -6.04 8.68 17.18
N ILE A 963 -7.08 8.26 17.92
CA ILE A 963 -7.08 6.96 18.59
C ILE A 963 -7.05 5.82 17.57
N ARG A 964 -7.84 5.90 16.49
CA ARG A 964 -7.82 4.92 15.40
C ARG A 964 -6.48 4.86 14.67
N ASP A 965 -5.81 5.99 14.46
CA ASP A 965 -4.47 6.03 13.89
C ASP A 965 -3.45 5.30 14.81
N LEU A 966 -3.60 5.43 16.13
CA LEU A 966 -2.81 4.67 17.09
C LEU A 966 -3.14 3.17 17.07
N GLU A 967 -4.41 2.78 16.87
CA GLU A 967 -4.80 1.37 16.67
C GLU A 967 -4.12 0.75 15.45
N THR A 968 -3.96 1.51 14.36
CA THR A 968 -3.22 1.04 13.17
C THR A 968 -1.72 0.88 13.41
N THR A 969 -1.16 1.66 14.33
CA THR A 969 0.26 1.60 14.73
C THR A 969 0.53 0.44 15.69
N TYR A 970 -0.47 0.05 16.49
CA TYR A 970 -0.42 -1.05 17.47
C TYR A 970 -1.48 -2.15 17.22
N PRO A 971 -1.49 -2.81 16.05
CA PRO A 971 -2.59 -3.67 15.60
C PRO A 971 -2.77 -4.95 16.44
N ASN A 972 -1.69 -5.44 17.07
CA ASN A 972 -1.75 -6.58 18.01
C ASN A 972 -2.57 -6.26 19.26
N ARG A 973 -2.57 -5.00 19.71
CA ARG A 973 -3.27 -4.57 20.93
C ARG A 973 -4.70 -4.13 20.63
N ALA A 974 -4.93 -3.57 19.45
CA ALA A 974 -6.26 -3.20 18.95
C ALA A 974 -7.14 -4.38 18.52
N GLY A 975 -6.63 -5.62 18.57
CA GLY A 975 -7.39 -6.81 18.17
C GLY A 975 -7.70 -6.86 16.66
N LEU A 976 -6.92 -6.17 15.84
CA LEU A 976 -7.12 -6.02 14.39
C LEU A 976 -6.45 -7.13 13.56
N LEU A 977 -6.09 -8.24 14.21
CA LEU A 977 -5.51 -9.41 13.57
C LEU A 977 -6.46 -10.60 13.63
N ASP A 978 -6.56 -11.32 12.52
CA ASP A 978 -7.21 -12.62 12.46
C ASP A 978 -6.36 -13.69 13.17
N GLU A 979 -6.92 -14.36 14.18
CA GLU A 979 -6.22 -15.34 15.02
C GLU A 979 -5.69 -16.56 14.24
N VAL A 980 -6.29 -16.88 13.10
CA VAL A 980 -5.94 -18.07 12.31
C VAL A 980 -4.78 -17.79 11.37
N SER A 981 -4.87 -16.73 10.56
CA SER A 981 -3.87 -16.35 9.55
C SER A 981 -2.75 -15.45 10.10
N GLY A 982 -3.02 -14.74 11.21
CA GLY A 982 -2.20 -13.66 11.73
C GLY A 982 -2.13 -12.44 10.79
N LEU A 983 -2.94 -12.40 9.72
CA LEU A 983 -3.07 -11.22 8.87
C LEU A 983 -4.01 -10.22 9.54
N PHE A 984 -4.05 -8.99 9.00
CA PHE A 984 -5.04 -8.02 9.42
C PHE A 984 -6.46 -8.52 9.16
N ASP A 985 -7.41 -8.12 9.99
CA ASP A 985 -8.81 -8.52 9.89
C ASP A 985 -9.64 -7.56 9.02
N HIS A 986 -10.90 -7.92 8.76
CA HIS A 986 -11.79 -7.10 7.94
C HIS A 986 -11.97 -5.66 8.47
N SER A 987 -11.88 -5.44 9.79
CA SER A 987 -12.00 -4.10 10.36
C SER A 987 -10.81 -3.21 9.98
N TYR A 988 -9.60 -3.76 9.99
CA TYR A 988 -8.41 -3.07 9.49
C TYR A 988 -8.49 -2.73 7.99
N PHE A 989 -9.08 -3.62 7.19
CA PHE A 989 -9.29 -3.36 5.76
C PHE A 989 -10.13 -2.09 5.51
N GLN A 990 -11.23 -1.93 6.24
CA GLN A 990 -12.11 -0.77 6.09
C GLN A 990 -11.39 0.53 6.46
N ILE A 991 -10.64 0.53 7.57
CA ILE A 991 -9.84 1.68 8.00
C ILE A 991 -8.81 2.04 6.93
N ARG A 992 -8.07 1.04 6.44
CA ARG A 992 -6.99 1.26 5.47
C ARG A 992 -7.51 1.69 4.10
N LEU A 993 -8.63 1.13 3.65
CA LEU A 993 -9.24 1.51 2.39
C LEU A 993 -9.74 2.96 2.42
N ALA A 994 -10.40 3.37 3.51
CA ALA A 994 -10.84 4.76 3.67
C ALA A 994 -9.67 5.75 3.66
N GLN A 995 -8.55 5.40 4.31
CA GLN A 995 -7.32 6.20 4.29
C GLN A 995 -6.72 6.32 2.87
N GLU A 996 -6.62 5.22 2.13
CA GLU A 996 -6.03 5.21 0.79
C GLU A 996 -6.93 5.92 -0.24
N VAL A 997 -8.25 5.83 -0.11
CA VAL A 997 -9.20 6.62 -0.91
C VAL A 997 -9.04 8.11 -0.62
N SER A 998 -9.02 8.50 0.66
CA SER A 998 -8.80 9.90 1.05
C SER A 998 -7.46 10.45 0.53
N ARG A 999 -6.40 9.62 0.51
CA ARG A 999 -5.09 9.97 -0.06
C ARG A 999 -5.15 10.10 -1.58
N ALA A 1000 -5.83 9.19 -2.26
CA ALA A 1000 -6.01 9.23 -3.71
C ALA A 1000 -6.78 10.49 -4.13
N GLU A 1001 -7.84 10.86 -3.41
CA GLU A 1001 -8.62 12.09 -3.66
C GLU A 1001 -7.78 13.36 -3.38
N ARG A 1002 -7.08 13.41 -2.24
CA ARG A 1002 -6.29 14.59 -1.83
C ARG A 1002 -5.07 14.83 -2.71
N TYR A 1003 -4.34 13.77 -3.08
CA TYR A 1003 -3.06 13.87 -3.78
C TYR A 1003 -3.12 13.45 -5.26
N LYS A 1004 -4.29 13.09 -5.78
CA LYS A 1004 -4.50 12.55 -7.14
C LYS A 1004 -3.64 11.31 -7.44
N ASN A 1005 -3.35 10.52 -6.40
CA ASN A 1005 -2.62 9.26 -6.52
C ASN A 1005 -3.56 8.10 -6.87
N THR A 1006 -3.01 7.02 -7.42
CA THR A 1006 -3.79 5.81 -7.74
C THR A 1006 -3.33 4.62 -6.91
N PHE A 1007 -4.24 3.77 -6.48
CA PHE A 1007 -3.90 2.50 -5.83
C PHE A 1007 -4.75 1.36 -6.41
N SER A 1008 -4.22 0.14 -6.34
CA SER A 1008 -4.92 -1.05 -6.84
C SER A 1008 -5.42 -1.90 -5.68
N LEU A 1009 -6.66 -2.38 -5.77
CA LEU A 1009 -7.25 -3.37 -4.90
C LEU A 1009 -7.21 -4.75 -5.59
N ILE A 1010 -6.68 -5.75 -4.90
CA ILE A 1010 -6.71 -7.15 -5.32
C ILE A 1010 -7.59 -7.92 -4.33
N MET A 1011 -8.60 -8.64 -4.82
CA MET A 1011 -9.34 -9.59 -3.99
C MET A 1011 -9.06 -11.02 -4.46
N LEU A 1012 -8.88 -11.93 -3.51
CA LEU A 1012 -8.65 -13.35 -3.75
C LEU A 1012 -9.70 -14.16 -3.02
N ASP A 1013 -10.18 -15.22 -3.66
CA ASP A 1013 -11.12 -16.16 -3.07
C ASP A 1013 -10.73 -17.60 -3.45
N LEU A 1014 -10.65 -18.47 -2.45
CA LEU A 1014 -10.29 -19.87 -2.62
C LEU A 1014 -11.42 -20.68 -3.25
N ASP A 1015 -11.11 -21.30 -4.39
CA ASP A 1015 -12.10 -22.07 -5.14
C ASP A 1015 -12.44 -23.37 -4.40
N ASN A 1016 -13.74 -23.62 -4.22
CA ASN A 1016 -14.29 -24.81 -3.56
C ASN A 1016 -13.77 -25.07 -2.12
N PHE A 1017 -13.32 -24.04 -1.40
CA PHE A 1017 -12.75 -24.21 -0.06
C PHE A 1017 -13.74 -24.76 0.98
N THR A 1018 -15.03 -24.45 0.84
CA THR A 1018 -16.10 -25.03 1.68
C THR A 1018 -16.17 -26.55 1.54
N GLU A 1019 -15.87 -27.10 0.36
CA GLU A 1019 -15.79 -28.55 0.12
C GLU A 1019 -14.58 -29.14 0.86
N TYR A 1020 -13.42 -28.48 0.79
CA TYR A 1020 -12.22 -28.89 1.52
C TYR A 1020 -12.46 -28.95 3.04
N ILE A 1021 -13.14 -27.96 3.61
CA ILE A 1021 -13.53 -27.96 5.04
C ILE A 1021 -14.41 -29.17 5.38
N LYS A 1022 -15.35 -29.53 4.50
CA LYS A 1022 -16.25 -30.68 4.72
C LYS A 1022 -15.50 -32.01 4.69
N ILE A 1023 -14.52 -32.17 3.79
CA ILE A 1023 -13.77 -33.41 3.62
C ILE A 1023 -12.71 -33.56 4.73
N HIS A 1024 -11.95 -32.51 5.02
CA HIS A 1024 -10.73 -32.59 5.84
C HIS A 1024 -10.86 -31.95 7.22
N GLY A 1025 -11.98 -31.26 7.49
CA GLY A 1025 -12.24 -30.60 8.76
C GLY A 1025 -11.56 -29.23 8.90
N ILE A 1026 -12.06 -28.45 9.86
CA ILE A 1026 -11.66 -27.04 10.05
C ILE A 1026 -10.19 -26.87 10.47
N HIS A 1027 -9.59 -27.85 11.15
CA HIS A 1027 -8.18 -27.79 11.55
C HIS A 1027 -7.23 -27.84 10.35
N ARG A 1028 -7.49 -28.69 9.36
CA ARG A 1028 -6.68 -28.74 8.13
C ARG A 1028 -6.92 -27.52 7.25
N ALA A 1029 -8.16 -27.04 7.19
CA ALA A 1029 -8.49 -25.78 6.53
C ALA A 1029 -7.66 -24.61 7.12
N ASN A 1030 -7.54 -24.52 8.45
CA ASN A 1030 -6.71 -23.49 9.09
C ASN A 1030 -5.23 -23.57 8.69
N VAL A 1031 -4.69 -24.76 8.41
CA VAL A 1031 -3.30 -24.92 7.91
C VAL A 1031 -3.17 -24.37 6.49
N VAL A 1032 -4.16 -24.62 5.63
CA VAL A 1032 -4.21 -24.05 4.27
C VAL A 1032 -4.25 -22.51 4.34
N ILE A 1033 -5.11 -21.95 5.19
CA ILE A 1033 -5.21 -20.50 5.40
C ILE A 1033 -3.88 -19.89 5.87
N LYS A 1034 -3.21 -20.53 6.85
CA LYS A 1034 -1.89 -20.09 7.32
C LYS A 1034 -0.84 -20.10 6.20
N LYS A 1035 -0.87 -21.11 5.34
CA LYS A 1035 0.08 -21.21 4.22
C LYS A 1035 -0.17 -20.15 3.15
N ILE A 1036 -1.44 -19.88 2.82
CA ILE A 1036 -1.80 -18.79 1.90
C ILE A 1036 -1.38 -17.45 2.48
N ALA A 1037 -1.61 -17.21 3.76
CA ALA A 1037 -1.15 -16.00 4.44
C ALA A 1037 0.37 -15.82 4.35
N GLU A 1038 1.14 -16.92 4.46
CA GLU A 1038 2.59 -16.91 4.27
C GLU A 1038 2.99 -16.48 2.84
N PHE A 1039 2.31 -17.01 1.81
CA PHE A 1039 2.54 -16.62 0.42
C PHE A 1039 2.22 -15.14 0.17
N LEU A 1040 1.10 -14.66 0.70
CA LEU A 1040 0.70 -13.26 0.57
C LEU A 1040 1.74 -12.33 1.22
N ARG A 1041 2.20 -12.62 2.45
CA ARG A 1041 3.23 -11.82 3.12
C ARG A 1041 4.57 -11.79 2.37
N LYS A 1042 5.03 -12.93 1.83
CA LYS A 1042 6.29 -13.02 1.08
C LYS A 1042 6.26 -12.27 -0.24
N THR A 1043 5.07 -12.04 -0.78
CA THR A 1043 4.88 -11.44 -2.10
C THR A 1043 4.75 -9.91 -2.04
N MET A 1044 4.36 -9.36 -0.88
CA MET A 1044 4.05 -7.94 -0.69
C MET A 1044 5.22 -7.08 -0.24
N ARG A 1045 5.14 -5.77 -0.54
CA ARG A 1045 6.07 -4.75 -0.03
C ARG A 1045 5.62 -4.29 1.35
N GLY A 1046 6.52 -3.69 2.12
CA GLY A 1046 6.20 -3.19 3.47
C GLY A 1046 5.13 -2.10 3.52
N SER A 1047 4.87 -1.41 2.40
CA SER A 1047 3.80 -0.39 2.28
C SER A 1047 2.43 -0.97 1.90
N ASP A 1048 2.39 -2.20 1.40
CA ASP A 1048 1.16 -2.84 0.92
C ASP A 1048 0.43 -3.52 2.09
N THR A 1049 -0.90 -3.52 2.03
CA THR A 1049 -1.71 -4.10 3.10
C THR A 1049 -2.31 -5.42 2.66
N VAL A 1050 -2.21 -6.45 3.50
CA VAL A 1050 -2.80 -7.78 3.28
C VAL A 1050 -3.78 -8.10 4.39
N VAL A 1051 -5.00 -8.46 4.03
CA VAL A 1051 -6.10 -8.66 4.96
C VAL A 1051 -6.76 -10.01 4.73
N ARG A 1052 -7.11 -10.69 5.82
CA ARG A 1052 -8.13 -11.73 5.87
C ARG A 1052 -9.51 -11.08 5.77
N TYR A 1053 -10.10 -11.09 4.57
CA TYR A 1053 -11.35 -10.40 4.30
C TYR A 1053 -12.57 -11.23 4.70
N GLY A 1054 -12.49 -12.56 4.57
CA GLY A 1054 -13.55 -13.51 4.90
C GLY A 1054 -13.03 -14.91 5.26
N ILE A 1055 -13.89 -15.92 5.20
CA ILE A 1055 -13.57 -17.33 5.56
C ILE A 1055 -12.67 -18.00 4.52
N ASP A 1056 -12.81 -17.63 3.26
CA ASP A 1056 -12.03 -18.09 2.11
C ASP A 1056 -11.48 -16.91 1.29
N GLU A 1057 -11.79 -15.68 1.70
CA GLU A 1057 -11.45 -14.47 0.99
C GLU A 1057 -10.29 -13.69 1.63
N PHE A 1058 -9.46 -13.09 0.79
CA PHE A 1058 -8.36 -12.20 1.16
C PHE A 1058 -8.41 -10.93 0.31
N ALA A 1059 -7.98 -9.81 0.87
CA ALA A 1059 -7.90 -8.54 0.16
C ALA A 1059 -6.51 -7.92 0.31
N LEU A 1060 -6.01 -7.29 -0.76
CA LEU A 1060 -4.76 -6.58 -0.77
C LEU A 1060 -4.93 -5.18 -1.33
N ILE A 1061 -4.39 -4.20 -0.61
CA ILE A 1061 -4.34 -2.81 -1.04
C ILE A 1061 -2.90 -2.49 -1.43
N LEU A 1062 -2.66 -2.34 -2.74
CA LEU A 1062 -1.36 -2.00 -3.31
C LEU A 1062 -1.25 -0.49 -3.44
N THR A 1063 -0.59 0.12 -2.46
CA THR A 1063 -0.40 1.57 -2.38
C THR A 1063 0.38 2.10 -3.57
N ASN A 1064 -0.02 3.26 -4.10
CA ASN A 1064 0.62 3.93 -5.24
C ASN A 1064 0.93 3.01 -6.45
N THR A 1065 0.06 2.03 -6.71
CA THR A 1065 0.28 1.00 -7.71
C THR A 1065 -0.83 1.04 -8.75
N ILE A 1066 -0.44 1.18 -10.02
CA ILE A 1066 -1.34 1.10 -11.17
C ILE A 1066 -1.62 -0.35 -11.58
N LYS A 1067 -2.61 -0.55 -12.45
CA LYS A 1067 -3.16 -1.86 -12.84
C LYS A 1067 -2.13 -2.89 -13.39
N PRO A 1068 -1.17 -2.59 -14.29
CA PRO A 1068 -0.29 -3.63 -14.85
C PRO A 1068 0.69 -4.27 -13.83
N PRO A 1069 1.36 -3.51 -12.95
CA PRO A 1069 2.10 -4.09 -11.82
C PRO A 1069 1.22 -4.91 -10.86
N ALA A 1070 -0.01 -4.45 -10.60
CA ALA A 1070 -0.95 -5.21 -9.76
C ALA A 1070 -1.35 -6.55 -10.40
N GLU A 1071 -1.54 -6.57 -11.72
CA GLU A 1071 -1.79 -7.79 -12.50
C GLU A 1071 -0.61 -8.78 -12.42
N ALA A 1072 0.63 -8.29 -12.51
CA ALA A 1072 1.82 -9.13 -12.36
C ALA A 1072 1.92 -9.76 -10.95
N VAL A 1073 1.57 -9.00 -9.91
CA VAL A 1073 1.49 -9.50 -8.53
C VAL A 1073 0.42 -10.58 -8.41
N ALA A 1074 -0.78 -10.36 -8.96
CA ALA A 1074 -1.86 -11.33 -8.96
C ALA A 1074 -1.49 -12.63 -9.70
N LYS A 1075 -0.88 -12.55 -10.88
CA LYS A 1075 -0.41 -13.73 -11.64
C LYS A 1075 0.62 -14.55 -10.87
N ARG A 1076 1.55 -13.87 -10.18
CA ARG A 1076 2.56 -14.54 -9.34
C ARG A 1076 1.92 -15.27 -8.15
N LEU A 1077 0.94 -14.66 -7.49
CA LEU A 1077 0.20 -15.29 -6.40
C LEU A 1077 -0.55 -16.54 -6.88
N LEU A 1078 -1.21 -16.44 -8.03
CA LEU A 1078 -1.95 -17.54 -8.65
C LEU A 1078 -1.02 -18.73 -8.96
N SER A 1079 0.15 -18.46 -9.53
CA SER A 1079 1.17 -19.50 -9.81
C SER A 1079 1.74 -20.14 -8.55
N TYR A 1080 2.00 -19.38 -7.48
CA TYR A 1080 2.51 -19.94 -6.23
C TYR A 1080 1.49 -20.83 -5.51
N ILE A 1081 0.22 -20.44 -5.55
CA ILE A 1081 -0.84 -21.23 -4.90
C ILE A 1081 -1.12 -22.50 -5.72
N ASP A 1082 -1.18 -22.42 -7.05
CA ASP A 1082 -1.45 -23.58 -7.93
C ASP A 1082 -0.30 -24.62 -7.97
N SER A 1083 0.94 -24.18 -7.78
CA SER A 1083 2.13 -25.06 -7.76
C SER A 1083 2.39 -25.71 -6.40
N TYR A 1084 1.73 -25.26 -5.33
CA TYR A 1084 1.97 -25.79 -3.99
C TYR A 1084 1.05 -26.98 -3.69
N PRO A 1085 1.59 -28.16 -3.32
CA PRO A 1085 0.77 -29.33 -3.06
C PRO A 1085 0.12 -29.25 -1.67
N PHE A 1086 -1.18 -28.92 -1.60
CA PHE A 1086 -1.91 -28.92 -0.35
C PHE A 1086 -2.33 -30.33 0.05
N TYR A 1087 -2.32 -30.63 1.35
CA TYR A 1087 -2.66 -31.95 1.86
C TYR A 1087 -4.10 -32.33 1.46
N GLY A 1088 -4.27 -33.48 0.79
CA GLY A 1088 -5.59 -34.06 0.50
C GLY A 1088 -6.38 -33.32 -0.59
N GLU A 1089 -5.72 -32.48 -1.38
CA GLU A 1089 -6.34 -31.71 -2.46
C GLU A 1089 -6.80 -32.58 -3.64
N GLU A 1090 -6.17 -33.75 -3.80
CA GLU A 1090 -6.49 -34.75 -4.83
C GLU A 1090 -7.91 -35.33 -4.72
N VAL A 1091 -8.55 -35.16 -3.55
CA VAL A 1091 -9.92 -35.64 -3.26
C VAL A 1091 -10.97 -34.56 -3.53
N MET A 1092 -10.56 -33.33 -3.88
CA MET A 1092 -11.47 -32.25 -4.22
C MET A 1092 -12.05 -32.42 -5.63
N SER A 1093 -13.24 -31.86 -5.87
CA SER A 1093 -13.89 -31.80 -7.18
C SER A 1093 -13.00 -31.30 -8.33
N ASN A 1094 -12.09 -30.35 -8.07
CA ASN A 1094 -11.15 -29.81 -9.06
C ASN A 1094 -9.75 -30.44 -9.00
N GLY A 1095 -9.53 -31.44 -8.13
CA GLY A 1095 -8.25 -32.14 -7.95
C GLY A 1095 -7.12 -31.34 -7.31
N LYS A 1096 -7.32 -30.04 -7.03
CA LYS A 1096 -6.37 -29.13 -6.38
C LYS A 1096 -7.07 -27.97 -5.66
N ILE A 1097 -6.39 -27.35 -4.68
CA ILE A 1097 -6.79 -26.05 -4.13
C ILE A 1097 -6.30 -24.95 -5.07
N THR A 1098 -7.22 -24.15 -5.60
CA THR A 1098 -6.93 -23.04 -6.51
C THR A 1098 -7.55 -21.74 -6.00
N VAL A 1099 -7.23 -20.63 -6.64
CA VAL A 1099 -7.70 -19.30 -6.23
C VAL A 1099 -8.19 -18.51 -7.44
N SER A 1100 -9.32 -17.85 -7.27
CA SER A 1100 -9.82 -16.83 -8.19
C SER A 1100 -9.41 -15.45 -7.70
N VAL A 1101 -8.94 -14.59 -8.60
CA VAL A 1101 -8.38 -13.29 -8.25
C VAL A 1101 -9.02 -12.19 -9.09
N SER A 1102 -9.32 -11.05 -8.47
CA SER A 1102 -9.74 -9.83 -9.17
C SER A 1102 -8.78 -8.67 -8.92
N VAL A 1103 -8.60 -7.80 -9.92
CA VAL A 1103 -7.79 -6.58 -9.84
C VAL A 1103 -8.59 -5.37 -10.32
N ILE A 1104 -8.66 -4.33 -9.49
CA ILE A 1104 -9.33 -3.06 -9.79
C ILE A 1104 -8.49 -1.87 -9.30
N ASN A 1105 -8.62 -0.71 -9.94
CA ASN A 1105 -7.80 0.49 -9.65
C ASN A 1105 -8.67 1.70 -9.29
N TYR A 1106 -8.33 2.42 -8.22
CA TYR A 1106 -9.01 3.65 -7.80
C TYR A 1106 -8.14 4.90 -8.08
N PRO A 1107 -8.73 6.05 -8.50
CA PRO A 1107 -10.15 6.33 -8.77
C PRO A 1107 -10.60 5.98 -10.20
N ARG A 1108 -9.73 5.41 -11.03
CA ARG A 1108 -10.02 5.23 -12.47
C ARG A 1108 -11.20 4.30 -12.76
N ASP A 1109 -11.34 3.22 -11.99
CA ASP A 1109 -12.34 2.17 -12.24
C ASP A 1109 -13.57 2.26 -11.32
N ALA A 1110 -13.55 3.12 -10.29
CA ALA A 1110 -14.62 3.29 -9.32
C ALA A 1110 -14.59 4.70 -8.71
N SER A 1111 -15.78 5.26 -8.46
CA SER A 1111 -16.00 6.59 -7.90
C SER A 1111 -16.06 6.61 -6.37
N SER A 1112 -16.35 5.46 -5.74
CA SER A 1112 -16.38 5.32 -4.28
C SER A 1112 -15.69 4.03 -3.81
N PRO A 1113 -15.28 3.93 -2.52
CA PRO A 1113 -14.76 2.70 -1.93
C PRO A 1113 -15.74 1.51 -2.05
N GLU A 1114 -17.03 1.76 -1.90
CA GLU A 1114 -18.09 0.73 -1.98
C GLU A 1114 -18.24 0.21 -3.41
N GLU A 1115 -18.21 1.10 -4.40
CA GLU A 1115 -18.23 0.72 -5.81
C GLU A 1115 -16.98 -0.10 -6.18
N LEU A 1116 -15.83 0.25 -5.62
CA LEU A 1116 -14.56 -0.46 -5.81
C LEU A 1116 -14.66 -1.92 -5.31
N ILE A 1117 -15.13 -2.13 -4.08
CA ILE A 1117 -15.34 -3.46 -3.50
C ILE A 1117 -16.39 -4.24 -4.28
N PHE A 1118 -17.51 -3.60 -4.62
CA PHE A 1118 -18.60 -4.24 -5.35
C PHE A 1118 -18.14 -4.78 -6.70
N LYS A 1119 -17.44 -3.97 -7.49
CA LYS A 1119 -16.88 -4.38 -8.79
C LYS A 1119 -15.83 -5.47 -8.64
N ALA A 1120 -14.99 -5.42 -7.60
CA ALA A 1120 -14.02 -6.46 -7.32
C ALA A 1120 -14.68 -7.83 -7.03
N HIS A 1121 -15.78 -7.86 -6.27
CA HIS A 1121 -16.56 -9.08 -6.05
C HIS A 1121 -17.32 -9.55 -7.30
N GLN A 1122 -17.81 -8.65 -8.14
CA GLN A 1122 -18.42 -9.02 -9.43
C GLN A 1122 -17.42 -9.76 -10.33
N LEU A 1123 -16.18 -9.28 -10.41
CA LEU A 1123 -15.10 -9.94 -11.14
C LEU A 1123 -14.74 -11.31 -10.54
N LEU A 1124 -14.70 -11.44 -9.21
CA LEU A 1124 -14.48 -12.74 -8.57
C LEU A 1124 -15.59 -13.74 -8.90
N ARG A 1125 -16.86 -13.30 -8.90
CA ARG A 1125 -17.98 -14.17 -9.30
C ARG A 1125 -17.87 -14.60 -10.75
N LYS A 1126 -17.47 -13.69 -11.64
CA LYS A 1126 -17.19 -14.00 -13.04
C LYS A 1126 -16.08 -15.05 -13.15
N ALA A 1127 -14.95 -14.83 -12.48
CA ALA A 1127 -13.81 -15.74 -12.44
C ALA A 1127 -14.22 -17.17 -12.04
N LYS A 1128 -15.02 -17.29 -10.97
CA LYS A 1128 -15.55 -18.56 -10.48
C LYS A 1128 -16.53 -19.21 -11.44
N SER A 1129 -17.44 -18.43 -12.03
CA SER A 1129 -18.47 -18.94 -12.95
C SER A 1129 -17.88 -19.55 -14.23
N GLU A 1130 -16.69 -19.10 -14.63
CA GLU A 1130 -16.04 -19.58 -15.84
C GLU A 1130 -15.06 -20.75 -15.58
N GLY A 1131 -14.96 -21.26 -14.35
CA GLY A 1131 -14.18 -22.44 -14.00
C GLY A 1131 -13.11 -22.24 -12.92
N GLY A 1132 -13.02 -21.08 -12.30
CA GLY A 1132 -12.05 -20.78 -11.23
C GLY A 1132 -10.61 -20.66 -11.74
N ALA A 1133 -9.65 -20.64 -10.81
CA ALA A 1133 -8.20 -20.64 -11.04
C ALA A 1133 -7.71 -19.55 -12.02
N ARG A 1134 -8.34 -18.36 -11.99
CA ARG A 1134 -8.06 -17.30 -12.96
C ARG A 1134 -8.01 -15.91 -12.35
N LEU A 1135 -7.45 -15.00 -13.14
CA LEU A 1135 -7.36 -13.58 -12.84
C LEU A 1135 -8.33 -12.80 -13.74
N GLU A 1136 -9.23 -12.04 -13.13
CA GLU A 1136 -10.10 -11.07 -13.82
C GLU A 1136 -9.66 -9.65 -13.51
N VAL A 1137 -9.43 -8.85 -14.55
CA VAL A 1137 -9.01 -7.45 -14.42
C VAL A 1137 -10.14 -6.55 -14.93
N TYR A 1138 -10.55 -5.56 -14.14
CA TYR A 1138 -11.64 -4.67 -14.54
C TYR A 1138 -11.31 -3.93 -15.85
N GLY A 1139 -12.23 -3.88 -16.81
CA GLY A 1139 -12.04 -3.14 -18.07
C GLY A 1139 -11.16 -3.81 -19.13
N GLN A 1140 -10.88 -5.12 -18.97
CA GLN A 1140 -10.31 -5.98 -20.03
C GLN A 1140 -11.35 -6.97 -20.57
#